data_AF-A0AAD7JFF5-F1
#
_entry.id   AF-A0AAD7JFF5-F1
#
_cell.length_a   1.000
_cell.length_b   1.000
_cell.length_c   1.000
_cell.angle_alpha   90.00
_cell.angle_beta   90.00
_cell.angle_gamma   90.00
#
_symmetry.space_group_name_H-M   'P 1'
#
loop_
_entity.id
_entity.type
_entity.pdbx_description
1 polymer ?
#
loop_
_entity_poly.entity_id
_entity_poly.type
_entity_poly.pdbx_seq_one_letter_code
_entity_poly.pdbx_strand_id
1 'polypeptide(L)'
;MSRIRLTSTRSYLLSNGNMAPKTGNADNNTKTNSLPVSGRADALNKRPKKSQNPKKNSPRPTHFLSLPLGHHPELRDKIKEFHRRLLPPSDAVPAIEGLDPSILVDPRRLHLTIGVMTLSAAESQQPDTPDTPKARTISEAITLLHSLAPEINAITREPVVVALEKMGVLKTQRQQAGVLYLGPGDETDQNSAKVSRIFGTLTPHDSTSSSHCISDLVGRRFRQEGFIQEDPRPAVLHCTLINASHRKPRRIPRTFSYREIFDQASVLHPKIPSTKSQPDVSQPSAPQDKAIKVDFGVRLVLSFHVLAFVGCLASTLPPAYFSADVHQRHAALASELGPRLSRGASIHLEGPEEFKEQTIRWQLFAPPSFHLAVVVGDEHDVQLTVAGANVFGLPWLAVSGHHGAIASLEKMEHGVQISLSKLNEISVNSDGHTANIGGGALSKSVSDTLWPLGKQTVTGMCECTSLAGPLLGGGHGFLQGKYGLMIDQLVEARVVLADGTLVTANAEKYPDLFWALRGAGHNFGIVTQVKYKLYDVPEDNQWVAGIFTFTEDKLEKIFTVTNELTRDGLQPAEFLNFIIFMRAPTIDASKTILNVVILYEGSLADSNEYMDQYAALGPVNTLITPVSYPILPSMVGAGINDAVCLKGIYRGLRFPTSYRSHDVPTVRRLYTKFDELTANPAFNTSAYFFEGFSVKAVQAVAPESTAYPERFNIFLTSPLLTYFDARWDEEAVQAGKEMREIALGGVEDGQLNAYINYAHGDEGVEDWYGHETWRIDKLKALKEKYDPHNTLAFYAPIMDHNR
;
A
#
# COMPACT_ATOMS: atom_id res chain seq x y z
N MET A 1 -11.07 -24.00 -17.88
CA MET A 1 -12.24 -23.37 -17.23
C MET A 1 -11.80 -22.37 -16.17
N SER A 2 -11.70 -21.11 -16.58
CA SER A 2 -11.35 -19.93 -15.78
C SER A 2 -12.36 -19.67 -14.65
N ARG A 3 -11.88 -19.50 -13.41
CA ARG A 3 -12.69 -19.05 -12.26
C ARG A 3 -12.52 -17.53 -12.11
N ILE A 4 -13.62 -16.79 -12.12
CA ILE A 4 -13.63 -15.34 -11.85
C ILE A 4 -13.42 -15.11 -10.36
N ARG A 5 -12.35 -14.39 -10.01
CA ARG A 5 -12.16 -13.78 -8.69
C ARG A 5 -12.85 -12.42 -8.69
N LEU A 6 -13.78 -12.21 -7.75
CA LEU A 6 -14.23 -10.88 -7.37
C LEU A 6 -13.17 -10.27 -6.45
N THR A 7 -12.37 -9.35 -6.99
CA THR A 7 -11.76 -8.30 -6.16
C THR A 7 -12.85 -7.27 -5.83
N SER A 8 -12.67 -6.59 -4.69
CA SER A 8 -13.64 -5.70 -4.02
C SER A 8 -14.75 -5.11 -4.89
N THR A 9 -15.96 -5.08 -4.34
CA THR A 9 -17.15 -4.41 -4.88
C THR A 9 -16.88 -2.90 -5.09
N ARG A 10 -16.14 -2.51 -6.13
CA ARG A 10 -16.23 -1.17 -6.72
C ARG A 10 -17.47 -1.15 -7.59
N SER A 11 -18.59 -0.79 -6.97
CA SER A 11 -19.77 -0.35 -7.70
C SER A 11 -19.40 0.91 -8.50
N TYR A 12 -19.32 0.83 -9.82
CA TYR A 12 -19.21 2.03 -10.65
C TYR A 12 -20.55 2.76 -10.63
N LEU A 13 -20.62 3.81 -9.80
CA LEU A 13 -21.69 4.79 -9.82
C LEU A 13 -21.47 5.79 -10.96
N LEU A 14 -22.37 5.82 -11.94
CA LEU A 14 -22.50 6.95 -12.87
C LEU A 14 -23.60 7.88 -12.32
N SER A 15 -23.23 8.83 -11.47
CA SER A 15 -24.09 9.94 -11.08
C SER A 15 -23.87 11.14 -12.01
N ASN A 16 -24.96 11.83 -12.38
CA ASN A 16 -24.92 13.04 -13.20
C ASN A 16 -24.33 14.21 -12.38
N GLY A 17 -23.13 14.68 -12.74
CA GLY A 17 -22.54 15.92 -12.24
C GLY A 17 -22.32 16.92 -13.38
N ASN A 18 -23.10 18.00 -13.38
CA ASN A 18 -23.00 19.12 -14.31
C ASN A 18 -21.69 19.91 -14.13
N MET A 19 -21.25 20.51 -15.24
CA MET A 19 -20.06 21.35 -15.43
C MET A 19 -19.91 22.46 -14.39
N ALA A 20 -18.68 22.66 -13.92
CA ALA A 20 -18.20 23.94 -13.43
C ALA A 20 -17.98 24.91 -14.60
N PRO A 21 -18.31 26.22 -14.49
CA PRO A 21 -17.86 27.22 -15.46
C PRO A 21 -16.52 27.82 -15.03
N LYS A 22 -15.61 27.94 -16.01
CA LYS A 22 -14.33 28.65 -15.95
C LYS A 22 -14.49 30.08 -16.50
N THR A 23 -13.72 30.98 -15.89
CA THR A 23 -13.05 32.20 -16.40
C THR A 23 -13.84 33.49 -16.70
N GLY A 24 -13.33 34.58 -16.12
CA GLY A 24 -13.42 35.96 -16.62
C GLY A 24 -12.41 36.85 -15.89
N ASN A 25 -11.32 37.22 -16.56
CA ASN A 25 -10.26 38.12 -16.13
C ASN A 25 -10.64 39.58 -16.50
N ALA A 26 -10.40 40.58 -15.64
CA ALA A 26 -10.03 41.96 -16.05
C ALA A 26 -9.76 42.87 -14.83
N ASP A 27 -8.77 43.74 -15.02
CA ASP A 27 -8.09 44.62 -14.09
C ASP A 27 -8.88 45.80 -13.48
N ASN A 28 -8.23 46.38 -12.45
CA ASN A 28 -8.07 47.81 -12.17
C ASN A 28 -9.06 48.57 -11.24
N ASN A 29 -8.48 48.92 -10.08
CA ASN A 29 -8.36 50.25 -9.48
C ASN A 29 -9.52 50.94 -8.73
N THR A 30 -9.13 51.39 -7.53
CA THR A 30 -9.50 52.62 -6.81
C THR A 30 -10.87 52.81 -6.13
N LYS A 31 -10.77 52.91 -4.79
CA LYS A 31 -11.24 53.99 -3.90
C LYS A 31 -12.76 54.22 -3.65
N THR A 32 -13.04 54.19 -2.35
CA THR A 32 -13.81 55.14 -1.51
C THR A 32 -15.35 55.16 -1.53
N ASN A 33 -15.85 55.02 -0.29
CA ASN A 33 -16.90 55.78 0.41
C ASN A 33 -18.41 55.52 0.19
N SER A 34 -19.02 55.30 1.37
CA SER A 34 -20.24 55.93 1.93
C SER A 34 -21.63 55.49 1.47
N LEU A 35 -22.28 54.78 2.41
CA LEU A 35 -23.60 55.02 3.03
C LEU A 35 -24.90 54.90 2.18
N PRO A 36 -26.04 54.61 2.86
CA PRO A 36 -27.16 53.84 2.33
C PRO A 36 -28.37 54.71 1.97
N VAL A 37 -29.47 54.12 1.47
CA VAL A 37 -30.88 54.41 1.87
C VAL A 37 -31.90 53.72 0.94
N SER A 38 -32.85 53.03 1.58
CA SER A 38 -34.26 52.71 1.29
C SER A 38 -34.83 52.62 -0.14
N GLY A 39 -35.79 51.69 -0.31
CA GLY A 39 -37.12 52.10 -0.81
C GLY A 39 -37.84 51.17 -1.79
N ARG A 40 -38.78 50.40 -1.22
CA ARG A 40 -40.12 50.00 -1.74
C ARG A 40 -40.30 49.18 -3.03
N ALA A 41 -41.07 48.11 -2.79
CA ALA A 41 -41.90 47.30 -3.67
C ALA A 41 -42.74 48.08 -4.70
N ASP A 42 -43.01 47.43 -5.84
CA ASP A 42 -44.38 47.16 -6.27
C ASP A 42 -44.46 45.97 -7.24
N ALA A 43 -45.54 45.20 -7.06
CA ALA A 43 -45.89 43.98 -7.78
C ALA A 43 -46.91 44.29 -8.90
N LEU A 44 -46.94 43.43 -9.93
CA LEU A 44 -48.04 43.07 -10.87
C LEU A 44 -47.36 42.60 -12.19
N ASN A 45 -47.68 41.51 -12.89
CA ASN A 45 -48.90 40.71 -12.90
C ASN A 45 -48.63 39.31 -13.53
N LYS A 46 -49.45 38.35 -13.10
CA LYS A 46 -49.35 36.89 -13.33
C LYS A 46 -49.70 36.46 -14.77
N ARG A 47 -49.09 35.35 -15.23
CA ARG A 47 -49.72 34.40 -16.18
C ARG A 47 -50.00 33.05 -15.48
N PRO A 48 -51.08 32.33 -15.82
CA PRO A 48 -51.68 31.32 -14.94
C PRO A 48 -50.98 29.96 -15.03
N LYS A 49 -50.88 29.30 -13.88
CA LYS A 49 -50.49 27.89 -13.75
C LYS A 49 -51.48 27.00 -14.51
N LYS A 50 -51.02 26.25 -15.52
CA LYS A 50 -51.67 25.01 -15.92
C LYS A 50 -51.41 23.98 -14.81
N SER A 51 -52.48 23.43 -14.27
CA SER A 51 -52.48 22.35 -13.29
C SER A 51 -51.65 21.19 -13.81
N GLN A 52 -50.47 21.00 -13.22
CA GLN A 52 -49.82 19.71 -13.28
C GLN A 52 -50.66 18.78 -12.43
N ASN A 53 -51.34 17.83 -13.07
CA ASN A 53 -51.64 16.55 -12.43
C ASN A 53 -50.36 16.14 -11.68
N PRO A 54 -50.43 15.71 -10.40
CA PRO A 54 -49.28 15.07 -9.80
C PRO A 54 -49.09 13.78 -10.60
N LYS A 55 -48.25 13.83 -11.64
CA LYS A 55 -47.57 12.63 -12.08
C LYS A 55 -46.86 12.17 -10.82
N LYS A 56 -47.40 11.13 -10.18
CA LYS A 56 -46.67 10.29 -9.24
C LYS A 56 -45.32 10.10 -9.92
N ASN A 57 -44.31 10.82 -9.44
CA ASN A 57 -42.97 10.69 -9.96
C ASN A 57 -42.50 9.34 -9.44
N SER A 58 -42.90 8.28 -10.14
CA SER A 58 -42.33 6.95 -9.96
C SER A 58 -40.82 7.15 -9.97
N PRO A 59 -40.11 6.73 -8.91
CA PRO A 59 -38.68 6.96 -8.81
C PRO A 59 -38.00 6.50 -10.10
N ARG A 60 -37.19 7.37 -10.70
CA ARG A 60 -36.47 6.99 -11.92
C ARG A 60 -35.43 5.94 -11.53
N PRO A 61 -35.28 4.83 -12.27
CA PRO A 61 -34.25 3.87 -11.98
C PRO A 61 -32.89 4.57 -12.04
N THR A 62 -32.23 4.64 -10.89
CA THR A 62 -30.97 5.39 -10.70
C THR A 62 -29.75 4.47 -10.78
N HIS A 63 -29.93 3.16 -10.57
CA HIS A 63 -28.84 2.22 -10.37
C HIS A 63 -29.14 0.85 -10.98
N PHE A 64 -28.09 0.12 -11.36
CA PHE A 64 -28.19 -1.29 -11.72
C PHE A 64 -27.15 -2.06 -10.89
N LEU A 65 -27.52 -3.26 -10.45
CA LEU A 65 -26.57 -4.14 -9.79
C LEU A 65 -25.81 -4.89 -10.87
N SER A 66 -24.50 -4.69 -10.91
CA SER A 66 -23.64 -5.32 -11.89
C SER A 66 -22.48 -6.04 -11.24
N LEU A 67 -22.23 -7.28 -11.65
CA LEU A 67 -21.02 -8.00 -11.29
C LEU A 67 -19.93 -7.64 -12.30
N PRO A 68 -18.78 -7.08 -11.87
CA PRO A 68 -17.67 -6.87 -12.77
C PRO A 68 -17.19 -8.22 -13.31
N LEU A 69 -17.00 -8.34 -14.62
CA LEU A 69 -16.63 -9.60 -15.27
C LEU A 69 -15.17 -10.04 -15.03
N GLY A 70 -14.40 -9.29 -14.23
CA GLY A 70 -12.96 -9.52 -14.05
C GLY A 70 -12.18 -9.47 -15.37
N HIS A 71 -10.90 -9.84 -15.34
CA HIS A 71 -10.07 -9.91 -16.56
C HIS A 71 -10.29 -11.23 -17.30
N HIS A 72 -11.36 -11.33 -18.11
CA HIS A 72 -11.50 -12.39 -19.11
C HIS A 72 -10.89 -11.93 -20.44
N PRO A 73 -9.61 -12.22 -20.74
CA PRO A 73 -8.88 -11.56 -21.82
C PRO A 73 -9.48 -11.90 -23.19
N GLU A 74 -9.86 -13.17 -23.40
CA GLU A 74 -10.46 -13.61 -24.65
C GLU A 74 -11.80 -12.95 -24.96
N LEU A 75 -12.70 -12.82 -23.98
CA LEU A 75 -13.97 -12.12 -24.15
C LEU A 75 -13.73 -10.63 -24.40
N ARG A 76 -12.83 -10.02 -23.62
CA ARG A 76 -12.46 -8.62 -23.79
C ARG A 76 -11.89 -8.36 -25.19
N ASP A 77 -11.05 -9.25 -25.69
CA ASP A 77 -10.38 -9.09 -26.97
C ASP A 77 -11.34 -9.42 -28.13
N LYS A 78 -12.27 -10.37 -27.97
CA LYS A 78 -13.41 -10.58 -28.88
C LYS A 78 -14.32 -9.35 -28.97
N ILE A 79 -14.63 -8.70 -27.84
CA ILE A 79 -15.47 -7.49 -27.81
C ILE A 79 -14.70 -6.26 -28.33
N LYS A 80 -13.39 -6.14 -28.05
CA LYS A 80 -12.52 -5.12 -28.67
C LYS A 80 -12.53 -5.26 -30.18
N GLU A 81 -12.42 -6.48 -30.69
CA GLU A 81 -12.46 -6.74 -32.13
C GLU A 81 -13.85 -6.44 -32.71
N PHE A 82 -14.94 -6.81 -32.03
CA PHE A 82 -16.30 -6.41 -32.39
C PHE A 82 -16.45 -4.88 -32.45
N HIS A 83 -15.97 -4.13 -31.46
CA HIS A 83 -16.00 -2.66 -31.47
C HIS A 83 -15.11 -2.05 -32.55
N ARG A 84 -13.93 -2.61 -32.81
CA ARG A 84 -13.03 -2.15 -33.87
C ARG A 84 -13.64 -2.34 -35.26
N ARG A 85 -14.47 -3.36 -35.45
CA ARG A 85 -15.23 -3.57 -36.70
C ARG A 85 -16.39 -2.60 -36.85
N LEU A 86 -17.05 -2.23 -35.75
CA LEU A 86 -18.07 -1.19 -35.76
C LEU A 86 -17.47 0.21 -36.01
N LEU A 87 -16.26 0.47 -35.49
CA LEU A 87 -15.55 1.74 -35.57
C LEU A 87 -14.05 1.54 -35.90
N PRO A 88 -13.68 1.41 -37.18
CA PRO A 88 -12.30 1.20 -37.58
C PRO A 88 -11.39 2.42 -37.27
N PRO A 89 -10.13 2.21 -36.88
CA PRO A 89 -9.20 3.28 -36.51
C PRO A 89 -8.55 3.92 -37.75
N SER A 90 -9.28 4.83 -38.39
CA SER A 90 -8.81 5.88 -39.33
C SER A 90 -10.04 6.74 -39.67
N ASP A 91 -9.92 7.87 -40.34
CA ASP A 91 -11.05 8.77 -40.71
C ASP A 91 -12.12 8.15 -41.65
N ALA A 92 -12.29 6.83 -41.62
CA ALA A 92 -13.31 6.07 -42.31
C ALA A 92 -14.70 6.24 -41.68
N VAL A 93 -15.72 6.27 -42.54
CA VAL A 93 -17.14 6.24 -42.16
C VAL A 93 -17.39 5.02 -41.26
N PRO A 94 -18.09 5.16 -40.12
CA PRO A 94 -18.48 4.03 -39.29
C PRO A 94 -19.12 2.93 -40.14
N ALA A 95 -18.89 1.66 -39.80
CA ALA A 95 -19.50 0.54 -40.53
C ALA A 95 -21.04 0.62 -40.54
N ILE A 96 -21.61 1.34 -39.56
CA ILE A 96 -23.03 1.63 -39.44
C ILE A 96 -23.21 3.14 -39.32
N GLU A 97 -23.91 3.71 -40.29
CA GLU A 97 -24.15 5.14 -40.36
C GLU A 97 -24.94 5.62 -39.12
N GLY A 98 -24.43 6.66 -38.44
CA GLY A 98 -25.08 7.24 -37.26
C GLY A 98 -24.77 6.57 -35.92
N LEU A 99 -23.95 5.52 -35.89
CA LEU A 99 -23.50 4.90 -34.63
C LEU A 99 -22.51 5.82 -33.88
N ASP A 100 -22.90 6.31 -32.70
CA ASP A 100 -22.04 7.16 -31.84
C ASP A 100 -21.08 6.29 -30.99
N PRO A 101 -19.75 6.52 -31.02
CA PRO A 101 -18.79 5.77 -30.21
C PRO A 101 -19.03 5.83 -28.69
N SER A 102 -19.68 6.89 -28.20
CA SER A 102 -19.89 7.10 -26.77
C SER A 102 -20.87 6.11 -26.12
N ILE A 103 -21.76 5.50 -26.92
CA ILE A 103 -22.75 4.53 -26.44
C ILE A 103 -22.21 3.08 -26.42
N LEU A 104 -21.01 2.85 -26.95
CA LEU A 104 -20.30 1.57 -26.82
C LEU A 104 -19.75 1.40 -25.40
N VAL A 105 -19.94 0.22 -24.83
CA VAL A 105 -19.39 -0.11 -23.52
C VAL A 105 -17.95 -0.54 -23.69
N ASP A 106 -16.99 0.34 -23.33
CA ASP A 106 -15.56 0.00 -23.41
C ASP A 106 -15.29 -1.41 -22.82
N PRO A 107 -14.56 -2.29 -23.52
CA PRO A 107 -14.21 -3.63 -23.04
C PRO A 107 -13.56 -3.67 -21.65
N ARG A 108 -13.02 -2.56 -21.15
CA ARG A 108 -12.52 -2.41 -19.77
C ARG A 108 -13.63 -2.26 -18.71
N ARG A 109 -14.86 -1.98 -19.11
CA ARG A 109 -16.03 -1.69 -18.24
C ARG A 109 -17.13 -2.76 -18.33
N LEU A 110 -16.80 -3.94 -18.85
CA LEU A 110 -17.73 -5.04 -19.01
C LEU A 110 -18.19 -5.59 -17.65
N HIS A 111 -19.48 -5.80 -17.54
CA HIS A 111 -20.12 -6.30 -16.33
C HIS A 111 -21.33 -7.16 -16.69
N LEU A 112 -21.65 -8.10 -15.80
CA LEU A 112 -22.90 -8.82 -15.83
C LEU A 112 -23.95 -8.02 -15.07
N THR A 113 -24.98 -7.54 -15.76
CA THR A 113 -26.11 -6.87 -15.11
C THR A 113 -27.00 -7.93 -14.48
N ILE A 114 -27.47 -7.73 -13.25
CA ILE A 114 -28.42 -8.63 -12.57
C ILE A 114 -29.82 -8.01 -12.51
N GLY A 115 -29.92 -6.67 -12.49
CA GLY A 115 -31.20 -5.98 -12.51
C GLY A 115 -31.05 -4.47 -12.42
N VAL A 116 -32.14 -3.75 -12.64
CA VAL A 116 -32.20 -2.29 -12.53
C VAL A 116 -33.13 -1.92 -11.36
N MET A 117 -32.69 -0.98 -10.53
CA MET A 117 -33.30 -0.65 -9.25
C MET A 117 -33.29 0.87 -9.00
N THR A 118 -34.10 1.30 -8.05
CA THR A 118 -34.10 2.69 -7.62
C THR A 118 -33.50 2.79 -6.23
N LEU A 119 -32.29 3.34 -6.14
CA LEU A 119 -31.55 3.52 -4.89
C LEU A 119 -31.21 5.00 -4.68
N SER A 120 -31.11 5.46 -3.44
CA SER A 120 -30.57 6.79 -3.10
C SER A 120 -29.04 6.73 -2.90
N ALA A 121 -28.35 7.84 -3.19
CA ALA A 121 -26.89 7.93 -3.16
C ALA A 121 -26.30 8.36 -1.80
N ALA A 122 -27.14 8.63 -0.79
CA ALA A 122 -26.72 9.06 0.54
C ALA A 122 -27.65 8.45 1.61
N GLU A 123 -27.11 8.20 2.81
CA GLU A 123 -27.90 8.07 4.03
C GLU A 123 -28.58 9.42 4.29
N SER A 124 -29.75 9.65 3.69
CA SER A 124 -30.51 10.85 3.99
C SER A 124 -30.97 10.76 5.43
N GLN A 125 -30.44 11.64 6.29
CA GLN A 125 -31.00 11.94 7.61
C GLN A 125 -32.35 12.67 7.45
N GLN A 126 -33.34 12.01 6.84
CA GLN A 126 -34.71 12.49 6.81
C GLN A 126 -35.50 11.75 7.89
N PRO A 127 -36.26 12.46 8.74
CA PRO A 127 -37.03 11.83 9.80
C PRO A 127 -38.10 10.91 9.20
N ASP A 128 -38.18 9.68 9.72
CA ASP A 128 -39.20 8.70 9.36
C ASP A 128 -40.60 9.29 9.62
N THR A 129 -41.36 9.51 8.55
CA THR A 129 -42.80 9.80 8.64
C THR A 129 -43.56 8.61 8.05
N PRO A 130 -44.73 8.23 8.62
CA PRO A 130 -45.44 6.99 8.26
C PRO A 130 -45.82 6.85 6.77
N ASP A 131 -45.90 7.96 6.04
CA ASP A 131 -46.40 8.00 4.66
C ASP A 131 -45.31 8.12 3.58
N THR A 132 -44.02 8.06 3.93
CA THR A 132 -42.92 8.15 2.95
C THR A 132 -42.15 6.83 2.86
N PRO A 133 -42.12 6.13 1.71
CA PRO A 133 -41.37 4.88 1.57
C PRO A 133 -39.88 5.12 1.84
N LYS A 134 -39.31 4.41 2.82
CA LYS A 134 -37.89 4.50 3.18
C LYS A 134 -37.01 4.30 1.94
N ALA A 135 -36.16 5.27 1.64
CA ALA A 135 -35.23 5.19 0.53
C ALA A 135 -34.19 4.10 0.81
N ARG A 136 -34.14 3.07 -0.04
CA ARG A 136 -33.19 1.97 0.09
C ARG A 136 -31.80 2.39 -0.37
N THR A 137 -30.79 2.02 0.40
CA THR A 137 -29.38 2.38 0.12
C THR A 137 -28.68 1.29 -0.68
N ILE A 138 -27.55 1.66 -1.29
CA ILE A 138 -26.67 0.72 -2.01
C ILE A 138 -26.09 -0.34 -1.05
N SER A 139 -25.76 0.06 0.18
CA SER A 139 -25.21 -0.85 1.20
C SER A 139 -26.24 -1.94 1.56
N GLU A 140 -27.50 -1.57 1.77
CA GLU A 140 -28.58 -2.52 2.05
C GLU A 140 -28.82 -3.50 0.89
N ALA A 141 -28.73 -3.03 -0.36
CA ALA A 141 -28.87 -3.87 -1.54
C ALA A 141 -27.71 -4.90 -1.66
N ILE A 142 -26.48 -4.48 -1.37
CA ILE A 142 -25.29 -5.35 -1.38
C ILE A 142 -25.38 -6.38 -0.26
N THR A 143 -25.77 -5.97 0.95
CA THR A 143 -25.99 -6.89 2.08
C THR A 143 -27.05 -7.93 1.77
N LEU A 144 -28.17 -7.54 1.14
CA LEU A 144 -29.19 -8.48 0.71
C LEU A 144 -28.63 -9.49 -0.30
N LEU A 145 -27.85 -9.05 -1.29
CA LEU A 145 -27.24 -9.96 -2.26
C LEU A 145 -26.31 -10.99 -1.60
N HIS A 146 -25.47 -10.55 -0.65
CA HIS A 146 -24.59 -11.45 0.11
C HIS A 146 -25.39 -12.45 0.96
N SER A 147 -26.52 -12.03 1.53
CA SER A 147 -27.37 -12.93 2.32
C SER A 147 -28.00 -14.06 1.48
N LEU A 148 -28.18 -13.84 0.17
CA LEU A 148 -28.72 -14.85 -0.75
C LEU A 148 -27.67 -15.85 -1.24
N ALA A 149 -26.38 -15.64 -0.95
CA ALA A 149 -25.29 -16.49 -1.44
C ALA A 149 -25.47 -17.99 -1.10
N PRO A 150 -25.92 -18.39 0.11
CA PRO A 150 -26.18 -19.81 0.41
C PRO A 150 -27.29 -20.42 -0.45
N GLU A 151 -28.37 -19.67 -0.71
CA GLU A 151 -29.50 -20.12 -1.53
C GLU A 151 -29.09 -20.22 -3.02
N ILE A 152 -28.29 -19.27 -3.51
CA ILE A 152 -27.72 -19.31 -4.86
C ILE A 152 -26.79 -20.52 -5.02
N ASN A 153 -25.95 -20.80 -4.02
CA ASN A 153 -25.07 -21.97 -4.01
C ASN A 153 -25.85 -23.30 -3.88
N ALA A 154 -27.07 -23.29 -3.32
CA ALA A 154 -27.92 -24.48 -3.29
C ALA A 154 -28.53 -24.79 -4.67
N ILE A 155 -28.79 -23.75 -5.48
CA ILE A 155 -29.24 -23.91 -6.88
C ILE A 155 -28.11 -24.50 -7.75
N THR A 156 -26.84 -24.21 -7.42
CA THR A 156 -25.67 -24.65 -8.21
C THR A 156 -24.60 -25.33 -7.35
N ARG A 157 -24.40 -26.65 -7.52
CA ARG A 157 -23.31 -27.41 -6.83
C ARG A 157 -21.88 -26.97 -7.21
N GLU A 158 -21.74 -26.09 -8.19
CA GLU A 158 -20.50 -25.54 -8.76
C GLU A 158 -20.66 -24.04 -9.06
N PRO A 159 -19.58 -23.27 -9.33
CA PRO A 159 -19.68 -21.86 -9.70
C PRO A 159 -20.66 -21.61 -10.87
N VAL A 160 -21.46 -20.55 -10.78
CA VAL A 160 -22.55 -20.26 -11.71
C VAL A 160 -22.00 -20.01 -13.12
N VAL A 161 -22.35 -20.83 -14.10
CA VAL A 161 -21.85 -20.71 -15.47
C VAL A 161 -22.86 -19.95 -16.34
N VAL A 162 -22.44 -18.84 -16.95
CA VAL A 162 -23.27 -18.00 -17.83
C VAL A 162 -22.83 -18.18 -19.28
N ALA A 163 -23.69 -18.78 -20.08
CA ALA A 163 -23.47 -18.97 -21.50
C ALA A 163 -23.68 -17.65 -22.27
N LEU A 164 -22.67 -17.18 -23.02
CA LEU A 164 -22.70 -15.91 -23.77
C LEU A 164 -22.90 -16.12 -25.27
N GLU A 165 -23.83 -17.00 -25.63
CA GLU A 165 -23.84 -17.59 -26.97
C GLU A 165 -24.69 -16.84 -27.99
N LYS A 166 -25.55 -15.93 -27.54
CA LYS A 166 -26.48 -15.19 -28.39
C LYS A 166 -26.40 -13.69 -28.09
N MET A 167 -26.46 -12.88 -29.16
CA MET A 167 -26.68 -11.43 -29.03
C MET A 167 -28.16 -11.13 -29.08
N GLY A 168 -28.63 -10.25 -28.20
CA GLY A 168 -30.04 -9.84 -28.11
C GLY A 168 -30.19 -8.34 -27.86
N VAL A 169 -31.38 -7.81 -28.15
CA VAL A 169 -31.71 -6.40 -27.90
C VAL A 169 -32.82 -6.33 -26.86
N LEU A 170 -32.49 -5.81 -25.68
CA LEU A 170 -33.47 -5.52 -24.64
C LEU A 170 -34.25 -4.24 -25.01
N LYS A 171 -35.57 -4.35 -25.18
CA LYS A 171 -36.45 -3.21 -25.52
C LYS A 171 -36.92 -2.48 -24.25
N THR A 172 -36.84 -1.15 -24.24
CA THR A 172 -37.38 -0.32 -23.15
C THR A 172 -38.80 0.16 -23.47
N GLN A 173 -39.60 0.48 -22.45
CA GLN A 173 -41.01 0.94 -22.60
C GLN A 173 -41.19 2.14 -23.55
N ARG A 174 -40.14 2.94 -23.81
CA ARG A 174 -40.21 4.11 -24.69
C ARG A 174 -40.00 3.81 -26.18
N GLN A 175 -39.80 2.55 -26.57
CA GLN A 175 -39.62 2.07 -27.97
C GLN A 175 -38.54 2.77 -28.82
N GLN A 176 -37.83 3.78 -28.31
CA GLN A 176 -36.86 4.59 -29.06
C GLN A 176 -35.40 4.26 -28.73
N ALA A 177 -35.11 3.48 -27.68
CA ALA A 177 -33.74 3.11 -27.29
C ALA A 177 -33.68 1.69 -26.71
N GLY A 178 -32.75 0.87 -27.23
CA GLY A 178 -32.49 -0.50 -26.80
C GLY A 178 -31.14 -0.65 -26.08
N VAL A 179 -30.88 -1.86 -25.56
CA VAL A 179 -29.58 -2.29 -25.05
C VAL A 179 -29.18 -3.56 -25.79
N LEU A 180 -28.03 -3.55 -26.47
CA LEU A 180 -27.47 -4.75 -27.12
C LEU A 180 -26.61 -5.50 -26.09
N TYR A 181 -26.87 -6.78 -25.90
CA TYR A 181 -26.17 -7.62 -24.93
C TYR A 181 -25.78 -8.98 -25.51
N LEU A 182 -24.80 -9.64 -24.87
CA LEU A 182 -24.47 -11.05 -25.01
C LEU A 182 -24.97 -11.82 -23.80
N GLY A 183 -25.71 -12.89 -24.00
CA GLY A 183 -26.25 -13.70 -22.91
C GLY A 183 -27.31 -14.69 -23.39
N PRO A 184 -27.87 -15.50 -22.48
CA PRO A 184 -29.02 -16.35 -22.81
C PRO A 184 -30.15 -15.44 -23.33
N GLY A 185 -30.60 -15.70 -24.55
CA GLY A 185 -31.63 -14.87 -25.19
C GLY A 185 -33.00 -15.09 -24.56
N ASP A 186 -33.85 -14.06 -24.62
CA ASP A 186 -35.29 -14.20 -24.41
C ASP A 186 -35.85 -15.05 -25.57
N GLU A 187 -35.78 -16.37 -25.49
CA GLU A 187 -36.67 -17.19 -26.31
C GLU A 187 -38.08 -16.96 -25.77
N THR A 188 -38.81 -16.13 -26.52
CA THR A 188 -40.26 -16.22 -26.63
C THR A 188 -40.64 -17.67 -26.93
N ASP A 189 -40.80 -18.46 -25.88
CA ASP A 189 -41.77 -19.53 -25.85
C ASP A 189 -42.32 -19.62 -24.44
N GLN A 190 -43.57 -19.18 -24.29
CA GLN A 190 -44.39 -19.26 -23.08
C GLN A 190 -44.61 -20.72 -22.58
N ASN A 191 -43.85 -21.70 -23.08
CA ASN A 191 -43.98 -23.12 -22.79
C ASN A 191 -42.98 -23.65 -21.74
N SER A 192 -41.86 -22.98 -21.45
CA SER A 192 -40.95 -23.45 -20.38
C SER A 192 -41.49 -23.14 -18.97
N ALA A 193 -42.41 -22.18 -18.86
CA ALA A 193 -43.16 -21.88 -17.63
C ALA A 193 -44.10 -23.01 -17.16
N LYS A 194 -44.28 -24.09 -17.94
CA LYS A 194 -45.02 -25.30 -17.55
C LYS A 194 -44.16 -26.40 -16.91
N VAL A 195 -42.83 -26.32 -16.98
CA VAL A 195 -41.94 -27.44 -16.57
C VAL A 195 -41.41 -27.30 -15.14
N SER A 196 -41.92 -26.33 -14.36
CA SER A 196 -41.60 -26.24 -12.92
C SER A 196 -42.67 -26.82 -11.98
N ARG A 197 -43.72 -27.52 -12.46
CA ARG A 197 -44.86 -27.81 -11.56
C ARG A 197 -45.39 -29.23 -11.39
N ILE A 198 -44.85 -30.29 -12.00
CA ILE A 198 -45.56 -31.59 -11.90
C ILE A 198 -44.74 -32.81 -11.40
N PHE A 199 -43.44 -33.02 -11.66
CA PHE A 199 -42.69 -34.11 -11.00
C PHE A 199 -41.20 -33.80 -10.82
N GLY A 200 -40.66 -34.15 -9.65
CA GLY A 200 -39.28 -33.91 -9.24
C GLY A 200 -38.26 -34.63 -10.11
N THR A 201 -37.24 -33.89 -10.55
CA THR A 201 -35.82 -34.23 -10.77
C THR A 201 -35.25 -33.19 -11.74
N LEU A 202 -34.59 -32.17 -11.21
CA LEU A 202 -33.69 -31.34 -12.01
C LEU A 202 -32.43 -32.17 -12.26
N THR A 203 -32.16 -32.54 -13.51
CA THR A 203 -30.86 -33.10 -13.87
C THR A 203 -29.79 -32.00 -13.77
N PRO A 204 -28.63 -32.24 -13.12
CA PRO A 204 -27.73 -31.16 -12.68
C PRO A 204 -26.89 -30.46 -13.77
N HIS A 205 -27.19 -30.66 -15.06
CA HIS A 205 -26.22 -30.37 -16.13
C HIS A 205 -26.56 -29.23 -17.10
N ASP A 206 -27.72 -28.57 -17.01
CA ASP A 206 -28.05 -27.45 -17.93
C ASP A 206 -27.78 -26.06 -17.33
N SER A 207 -26.64 -25.47 -17.70
CA SER A 207 -26.18 -24.15 -17.25
C SER A 207 -27.18 -23.01 -17.50
N THR A 208 -27.97 -23.11 -18.57
CA THR A 208 -28.96 -22.11 -18.99
C THR A 208 -30.14 -22.03 -18.00
N SER A 209 -30.61 -23.17 -17.49
CA SER A 209 -31.70 -23.27 -16.51
C SER A 209 -31.32 -22.65 -15.16
N SER A 210 -30.08 -22.91 -14.69
CA SER A 210 -29.55 -22.37 -13.44
C SER A 210 -29.46 -20.85 -13.44
N SER A 211 -29.02 -20.24 -14.55
CA SER A 211 -28.92 -18.77 -14.67
C SER A 211 -30.28 -18.07 -14.54
N HIS A 212 -31.33 -18.68 -15.10
CA HIS A 212 -32.71 -18.17 -15.00
C HIS A 212 -33.27 -18.29 -13.58
N CYS A 213 -33.06 -19.44 -12.92
CA CYS A 213 -33.47 -19.67 -11.54
C CYS A 213 -32.82 -18.68 -10.55
N ILE A 214 -31.53 -18.38 -10.73
CA ILE A 214 -30.81 -17.40 -9.91
C ILE A 214 -31.37 -15.99 -10.14
N SER A 215 -31.59 -15.62 -11.41
CA SER A 215 -32.13 -14.31 -11.76
C SER A 215 -33.54 -14.08 -11.18
N ASP A 216 -34.38 -15.12 -11.21
CA ASP A 216 -35.71 -15.09 -10.61
C ASP A 216 -35.67 -15.06 -9.07
N LEU A 217 -34.77 -15.82 -8.44
CA LEU A 217 -34.55 -15.77 -6.98
C LEU A 217 -34.17 -14.34 -6.54
N VAL A 218 -33.14 -13.76 -7.16
CA VAL A 218 -32.67 -12.41 -6.83
C VAL A 218 -33.76 -11.38 -7.13
N GLY A 219 -34.41 -11.46 -8.29
CA GLY A 219 -35.48 -10.56 -8.68
C GLY A 219 -36.68 -10.59 -7.73
N ARG A 220 -37.07 -11.77 -7.23
CA ARG A 220 -38.15 -11.89 -6.24
C ARG A 220 -37.77 -11.33 -4.88
N ARG A 221 -36.58 -11.66 -4.37
CA ARG A 221 -36.12 -11.19 -3.04
C ARG A 221 -35.93 -9.67 -3.02
N PHE A 222 -35.39 -9.09 -4.09
CA PHE A 222 -35.24 -7.63 -4.20
C PHE A 222 -36.59 -6.90 -4.35
N ARG A 223 -37.60 -7.51 -4.99
CA ARG A 223 -38.97 -6.96 -5.01
C ARG A 223 -39.64 -7.03 -3.63
N GLN A 224 -39.50 -8.15 -2.93
CA GLN A 224 -40.04 -8.33 -1.57
C GLN A 224 -39.47 -7.30 -0.59
N GLU A 225 -38.18 -7.01 -0.67
CA GLU A 225 -37.50 -6.04 0.19
C GLU A 225 -37.67 -4.57 -0.28
N GLY A 226 -38.42 -4.34 -1.36
CA GLY A 226 -38.80 -3.01 -1.84
C GLY A 226 -37.71 -2.29 -2.66
N PHE A 227 -36.67 -2.98 -3.13
CA PHE A 227 -35.62 -2.40 -3.99
C PHE A 227 -36.06 -2.20 -5.45
N ILE A 228 -37.09 -2.91 -5.90
CA ILE A 228 -37.62 -2.86 -7.28
C ILE A 228 -39.09 -2.46 -7.20
N GLN A 229 -39.40 -1.19 -7.47
CA GLN A 229 -40.75 -0.65 -7.23
C GLN A 229 -41.73 -0.72 -8.42
N GLU A 230 -41.28 -0.86 -9.69
CA GLU A 230 -42.13 -1.16 -10.87
C GLU A 230 -41.28 -1.05 -12.17
N ASP A 231 -40.38 -2.01 -12.42
CA ASP A 231 -39.64 -2.11 -13.70
C ASP A 231 -40.08 -3.38 -14.45
N PRO A 232 -40.61 -3.25 -15.69
CA PRO A 232 -41.03 -4.41 -16.48
C PRO A 232 -39.85 -5.19 -17.09
N ARG A 233 -38.61 -4.70 -16.98
CA ARG A 233 -37.44 -5.40 -17.52
C ARG A 233 -37.14 -6.64 -16.65
N PRO A 234 -36.99 -7.83 -17.24
CA PRO A 234 -36.60 -9.00 -16.49
C PRO A 234 -35.20 -8.80 -15.90
N ALA A 235 -34.99 -9.30 -14.68
CA ALA A 235 -33.65 -9.56 -14.19
C ALA A 235 -33.05 -10.62 -15.12
N VAL A 236 -31.95 -10.32 -15.79
CA VAL A 236 -31.28 -11.24 -16.70
C VAL A 236 -29.79 -11.11 -16.51
N LEU A 237 -29.10 -12.22 -16.30
CA LEU A 237 -27.64 -12.26 -16.18
C LEU A 237 -27.01 -12.19 -17.57
N HIS A 238 -26.56 -11.00 -17.99
CA HIS A 238 -26.04 -10.74 -19.34
C HIS A 238 -24.87 -9.75 -19.37
N CYS A 239 -24.06 -9.80 -20.42
CA CYS A 239 -22.95 -8.87 -20.69
C CYS A 239 -23.40 -7.76 -21.66
N THR A 240 -23.37 -6.50 -21.22
CA THR A 240 -23.81 -5.36 -22.06
C THR A 240 -22.74 -4.93 -23.06
N LEU A 241 -23.09 -4.77 -24.34
CA LEU A 241 -22.21 -4.30 -25.41
C LEU A 241 -22.47 -2.83 -25.82
N ILE A 242 -23.74 -2.47 -26.00
CA ILE A 242 -24.16 -1.11 -26.41
C ILE A 242 -25.29 -0.64 -25.50
N ASN A 243 -25.17 0.56 -24.91
CA ASN A 243 -26.16 1.11 -23.99
C ASN A 243 -26.59 2.52 -24.41
N ALA A 244 -27.62 2.60 -25.26
CA ALA A 244 -28.20 3.85 -25.71
C ALA A 244 -29.21 4.46 -24.71
N SER A 245 -29.63 3.69 -23.69
CA SER A 245 -30.62 4.14 -22.71
C SER A 245 -30.02 5.10 -21.66
N HIS A 246 -28.74 4.93 -21.31
CA HIS A 246 -28.07 5.69 -20.26
C HIS A 246 -26.96 6.62 -20.76
N ARG A 247 -26.54 6.49 -22.02
CA ARG A 247 -25.53 7.36 -22.64
C ARG A 247 -26.17 8.18 -23.74
N LYS A 248 -26.15 9.50 -23.60
CA LYS A 248 -26.61 10.41 -24.65
C LYS A 248 -25.53 10.54 -25.73
N PRO A 249 -25.88 10.36 -27.01
CA PRO A 249 -25.00 10.71 -28.11
C PRO A 249 -24.53 12.15 -27.97
N ARG A 250 -23.25 12.41 -28.24
CA ARG A 250 -22.67 13.77 -28.11
C ARG A 250 -23.01 14.67 -29.30
N ARG A 251 -23.56 14.13 -30.40
CA ARG A 251 -23.94 14.86 -31.63
C ARG A 251 -25.39 14.54 -32.06
N ILE A 252 -25.99 15.43 -32.84
CA ILE A 252 -27.37 15.30 -33.39
C ILE A 252 -27.46 13.95 -34.14
N PRO A 253 -28.43 13.07 -33.83
CA PRO A 253 -28.39 11.70 -34.31
C PRO A 253 -28.73 11.62 -35.80
N ARG A 254 -27.85 11.01 -36.59
CA ARG A 254 -28.35 10.10 -37.64
C ARG A 254 -28.78 8.82 -36.92
N THR A 255 -30.02 8.38 -37.12
CA THR A 255 -30.55 7.17 -36.50
C THR A 255 -29.84 5.94 -37.04
N PHE A 256 -29.22 5.15 -36.17
CA PHE A 256 -28.72 3.81 -36.51
C PHE A 256 -29.69 2.75 -36.01
N SER A 257 -29.78 1.61 -36.70
CA SER A 257 -30.64 0.49 -36.29
C SER A 257 -29.81 -0.66 -35.73
N TYR A 258 -30.26 -1.26 -34.62
CA TYR A 258 -29.65 -2.51 -34.14
C TYR A 258 -29.75 -3.63 -35.18
N ARG A 259 -30.75 -3.59 -36.07
CA ARG A 259 -30.91 -4.57 -37.16
C ARG A 259 -29.73 -4.52 -38.14
N GLU A 260 -29.18 -3.34 -38.42
CA GLU A 260 -28.03 -3.16 -39.31
C GLU A 260 -26.75 -3.78 -38.73
N ILE A 261 -26.63 -3.88 -37.39
CA ILE A 261 -25.53 -4.61 -36.73
C ILE A 261 -25.64 -6.11 -37.02
N PHE A 262 -26.86 -6.66 -36.98
CA PHE A 262 -27.08 -8.08 -37.20
C PHE A 262 -26.97 -8.48 -38.68
N ASP A 263 -27.32 -7.58 -39.60
CA ASP A 263 -27.32 -7.86 -41.05
C ASP A 263 -25.89 -7.81 -41.68
N GLN A 264 -24.89 -7.24 -40.98
CA GLN A 264 -23.49 -7.23 -41.45
C GLN A 264 -22.72 -8.49 -41.03
N ALA A 265 -22.64 -9.47 -41.93
CA ALA A 265 -21.97 -10.76 -41.69
C ALA A 265 -20.48 -10.65 -41.29
N SER A 266 -19.77 -9.61 -41.74
CA SER A 266 -18.36 -9.36 -41.37
C SER A 266 -18.19 -8.93 -39.91
N VAL A 267 -19.23 -8.40 -39.26
CA VAL A 267 -19.19 -8.00 -37.85
C VAL A 267 -19.38 -9.20 -36.91
N LEU A 268 -20.05 -10.27 -37.38
CA LEU A 268 -20.47 -11.41 -36.55
C LEU A 268 -19.53 -12.63 -36.59
N HIS A 269 -18.77 -12.86 -37.67
CA HIS A 269 -17.93 -14.07 -37.82
C HIS A 269 -16.50 -13.77 -38.32
N PRO A 270 -15.44 -14.24 -37.63
CA PRO A 270 -14.07 -14.20 -38.16
C PRO A 270 -13.81 -15.39 -39.11
N LYS A 271 -13.45 -15.13 -40.38
CA LYS A 271 -12.83 -16.16 -41.24
C LYS A 271 -11.31 -16.18 -41.03
N ILE A 272 -10.75 -17.35 -40.73
CA ILE A 272 -9.30 -17.60 -40.64
C ILE A 272 -8.74 -17.79 -42.07
N PRO A 273 -7.56 -17.25 -42.45
CA PRO A 273 -6.95 -17.52 -43.75
C PRO A 273 -6.43 -18.97 -43.82
N SER A 274 -6.84 -19.73 -44.84
CA SER A 274 -6.43 -21.12 -45.05
C SER A 274 -5.15 -21.22 -45.88
N THR A 275 -4.12 -21.91 -45.38
CA THR A 275 -3.08 -22.56 -46.20
C THR A 275 -3.44 -24.05 -46.35
N LYS A 276 -3.38 -24.56 -47.60
CA LYS A 276 -3.77 -25.92 -47.99
C LYS A 276 -2.59 -26.92 -47.85
N SER A 277 -2.82 -28.06 -47.19
CA SER A 277 -2.56 -29.45 -47.68
C SER A 277 -2.97 -30.51 -46.62
N GLN A 278 -3.85 -31.44 -47.02
CA GLN A 278 -4.59 -32.53 -46.30
C GLN A 278 -3.75 -33.75 -45.79
N PRO A 279 -4.31 -34.85 -45.17
CA PRO A 279 -5.69 -35.14 -44.70
C PRO A 279 -5.84 -35.77 -43.26
N ASP A 280 -7.04 -35.55 -42.71
CA ASP A 280 -7.92 -36.38 -41.84
C ASP A 280 -7.36 -37.52 -40.94
N VAL A 281 -7.62 -37.47 -39.62
CA VAL A 281 -8.52 -38.38 -38.87
C VAL A 281 -8.81 -37.85 -37.46
N SER A 282 -10.11 -37.87 -37.11
CA SER A 282 -10.78 -37.78 -35.80
C SER A 282 -11.32 -36.41 -35.36
N GLN A 283 -12.62 -36.44 -35.11
CA GLN A 283 -13.53 -35.33 -34.84
C GLN A 283 -13.06 -34.41 -33.70
N PRO A 284 -13.18 -33.07 -33.83
CA PRO A 284 -13.02 -32.19 -32.69
C PRO A 284 -14.26 -32.29 -31.80
N SER A 285 -14.01 -32.51 -30.52
CA SER A 285 -14.97 -32.23 -29.45
C SER A 285 -15.50 -30.79 -29.58
N ALA A 286 -16.81 -30.64 -29.30
CA ALA A 286 -17.53 -29.38 -29.34
C ALA A 286 -16.82 -28.26 -28.53
N PRO A 287 -16.91 -26.98 -28.95
CA PRO A 287 -16.11 -25.89 -28.40
C PRO A 287 -16.49 -25.60 -26.94
N GLN A 288 -15.56 -25.84 -26.01
CA GLN A 288 -15.74 -25.61 -24.57
C GLN A 288 -15.61 -24.13 -24.11
N ASP A 289 -15.48 -23.16 -25.03
CA ASP A 289 -15.08 -21.76 -24.71
C ASP A 289 -16.20 -20.71 -24.74
N LYS A 290 -17.45 -21.06 -24.36
CA LYS A 290 -18.60 -20.15 -24.50
C LYS A 290 -19.24 -19.65 -23.20
N ALA A 291 -18.76 -20.07 -22.04
CA ALA A 291 -19.44 -19.82 -20.79
C ALA A 291 -18.53 -19.30 -19.67
N ILE A 292 -19.04 -18.36 -18.87
CA ILE A 292 -18.29 -17.62 -17.84
C ILE A 292 -18.74 -18.04 -16.44
N LYS A 293 -17.80 -18.42 -15.57
CA LYS A 293 -18.08 -18.77 -14.16
C LYS A 293 -18.21 -17.51 -13.29
N VAL A 294 -19.29 -17.38 -12.54
CA VAL A 294 -19.63 -16.28 -11.64
C VAL A 294 -19.64 -16.80 -10.21
N ASP A 295 -18.89 -16.16 -9.32
CA ASP A 295 -18.78 -16.47 -7.89
C ASP A 295 -19.47 -15.37 -7.07
N PHE A 296 -20.32 -15.73 -6.11
CA PHE A 296 -21.09 -14.81 -5.26
C PHE A 296 -20.50 -14.64 -3.84
N GLY A 297 -19.29 -15.14 -3.59
CA GLY A 297 -18.42 -14.63 -2.53
C GLY A 297 -18.55 -15.26 -1.14
N VAL A 298 -18.52 -16.59 -1.02
CA VAL A 298 -18.11 -17.26 0.23
C VAL A 298 -17.21 -18.45 -0.10
N ARG A 299 -15.90 -18.28 0.03
CA ARG A 299 -14.96 -19.39 0.19
C ARG A 299 -13.92 -19.06 1.25
N LEU A 300 -13.89 -19.88 2.30
CA LEU A 300 -12.72 -20.11 3.13
C LEU A 300 -11.59 -20.54 2.19
N VAL A 301 -10.65 -19.63 1.88
CA VAL A 301 -9.52 -19.97 1.00
C VAL A 301 -8.45 -20.62 1.88
N LEU A 302 -8.54 -21.94 2.04
CA LEU A 302 -7.35 -22.73 2.36
C LEU A 302 -6.40 -22.71 1.15
N SER A 303 -5.13 -22.47 1.46
CA SER A 303 -3.96 -22.39 0.59
C SER A 303 -3.78 -23.60 -0.34
N PHE A 304 -4.46 -23.62 -1.49
CA PHE A 304 -4.25 -24.67 -2.51
C PHE A 304 -3.57 -24.19 -3.80
N HIS A 305 -3.55 -22.89 -4.12
CA HIS A 305 -2.93 -22.41 -5.38
C HIS A 305 -1.40 -22.26 -5.29
N VAL A 306 -0.84 -21.95 -4.11
CA VAL A 306 0.62 -21.96 -3.89
C VAL A 306 1.15 -23.40 -3.93
N LEU A 307 0.44 -24.34 -3.30
CA LEU A 307 0.75 -25.77 -3.39
C LEU A 307 0.63 -26.33 -4.82
N ALA A 308 -0.31 -25.83 -5.64
CA ALA A 308 -0.39 -26.21 -7.05
C ALA A 308 0.74 -25.59 -7.89
N PHE A 309 1.18 -24.36 -7.59
CA PHE A 309 2.36 -23.74 -8.24
C PHE A 309 3.65 -24.52 -7.90
N VAL A 310 3.89 -24.78 -6.60
CA VAL A 310 5.03 -25.57 -6.12
C VAL A 310 4.97 -27.00 -6.64
N GLY A 311 3.78 -27.63 -6.60
CA GLY A 311 3.58 -29.00 -7.09
C GLY A 311 3.71 -29.13 -8.61
N CYS A 312 3.32 -28.11 -9.38
CA CYS A 312 3.49 -28.11 -10.84
C CYS A 312 4.94 -27.83 -11.23
N LEU A 313 5.64 -26.86 -10.61
CA LEU A 313 7.07 -26.65 -10.89
C LEU A 313 7.92 -27.85 -10.45
N ALA A 314 7.71 -28.39 -9.24
CA ALA A 314 8.50 -29.51 -8.74
C ALA A 314 8.29 -30.80 -9.56
N SER A 315 7.15 -30.95 -10.24
CA SER A 315 6.87 -32.11 -11.12
C SER A 315 7.22 -31.90 -12.59
N THR A 316 7.51 -30.65 -13.02
CA THR A 316 7.87 -30.34 -14.42
C THR A 316 9.27 -29.80 -14.63
N LEU A 317 10.06 -29.56 -13.57
CA LEU A 317 11.46 -29.12 -13.72
C LEU A 317 12.35 -30.32 -14.10
N PRO A 318 12.92 -30.37 -15.32
CA PRO A 318 13.90 -31.39 -15.65
C PRO A 318 15.13 -31.29 -14.72
N PRO A 319 15.81 -32.40 -14.40
CA PRO A 319 16.99 -32.43 -13.54
C PRO A 319 18.10 -31.44 -13.94
N ALA A 320 18.12 -31.02 -15.20
CA ALA A 320 19.07 -30.06 -15.76
C ALA A 320 18.99 -28.63 -15.14
N TYR A 321 17.85 -28.22 -14.55
CA TYR A 321 17.73 -26.88 -13.95
C TYR A 321 18.49 -26.73 -12.63
N PHE A 322 18.70 -27.82 -11.89
CA PHE A 322 19.53 -27.81 -10.68
C PHE A 322 21.04 -27.88 -10.98
N SER A 323 21.42 -28.26 -12.22
CA SER A 323 22.79 -28.18 -12.73
C SER A 323 23.07 -26.90 -13.54
N ALA A 324 22.08 -26.03 -13.70
CA ALA A 324 22.18 -24.82 -14.51
C ALA A 324 22.96 -23.72 -13.77
N ASP A 325 23.73 -22.93 -14.53
CA ASP A 325 24.43 -21.76 -14.04
C ASP A 325 23.47 -20.79 -13.33
N VAL A 326 23.97 -20.03 -12.35
CA VAL A 326 23.14 -19.16 -11.50
C VAL A 326 22.39 -18.11 -12.32
N HIS A 327 22.98 -17.58 -13.41
CA HIS A 327 22.29 -16.65 -14.30
C HIS A 327 21.14 -17.30 -15.07
N GLN A 328 21.29 -18.58 -15.45
CA GLN A 328 20.22 -19.33 -16.12
C GLN A 328 19.03 -19.56 -15.18
N ARG A 329 19.28 -19.83 -13.89
CA ARG A 329 18.22 -19.96 -12.88
C ARG A 329 17.44 -18.66 -12.69
N HIS A 330 18.12 -17.51 -12.65
CA HIS A 330 17.46 -16.20 -12.59
C HIS A 330 16.61 -15.91 -13.84
N ALA A 331 17.13 -16.18 -15.03
CA ALA A 331 16.39 -16.01 -16.28
C ALA A 331 15.16 -16.93 -16.36
N ALA A 332 15.30 -18.18 -15.89
CA ALA A 332 14.20 -19.13 -15.81
C ALA A 332 13.10 -18.66 -14.84
N LEU A 333 13.50 -18.20 -13.64
CA LEU A 333 12.57 -17.62 -12.68
C LEU A 333 11.84 -16.40 -13.26
N ALA A 334 12.57 -15.47 -13.88
CA ALA A 334 12.00 -14.29 -14.53
C ALA A 334 10.96 -14.67 -15.60
N SER A 335 11.28 -15.67 -16.45
CA SER A 335 10.37 -16.15 -17.48
C SER A 335 9.11 -16.81 -16.92
N GLU A 336 9.23 -17.50 -15.79
CA GLU A 336 8.10 -18.17 -15.14
C GLU A 336 7.19 -17.20 -14.39
N LEU A 337 7.79 -16.19 -13.73
CA LEU A 337 7.06 -15.14 -13.03
C LEU A 337 6.33 -14.21 -14.00
N GLY A 338 6.97 -13.81 -15.11
CA GLY A 338 6.47 -12.81 -16.06
C GLY A 338 4.98 -12.90 -16.40
N PRO A 339 4.44 -14.05 -16.87
CA PRO A 339 3.03 -14.18 -17.22
C PRO A 339 2.08 -14.30 -16.01
N ARG A 340 2.58 -14.48 -14.79
CA ARG A 340 1.81 -14.76 -13.56
C ARG A 340 1.73 -13.57 -12.60
N LEU A 341 2.70 -12.67 -12.65
CA LEU A 341 2.68 -11.46 -11.83
C LEU A 341 1.54 -10.52 -12.26
N SER A 342 1.13 -9.67 -11.33
CA SER A 342 0.13 -8.64 -11.53
C SER A 342 0.59 -7.63 -12.58
N ARG A 343 -0.36 -6.88 -13.17
CA ARG A 343 -0.03 -5.80 -14.12
C ARG A 343 0.77 -4.65 -13.49
N GLY A 344 0.74 -4.53 -12.17
CA GLY A 344 1.52 -3.54 -11.44
C GLY A 344 2.98 -3.95 -11.27
N ALA A 345 3.29 -5.23 -11.45
CA ALA A 345 4.64 -5.75 -11.26
C ALA A 345 5.56 -5.46 -12.45
N SER A 346 6.86 -5.48 -12.19
CA SER A 346 7.89 -5.46 -13.22
C SER A 346 9.10 -6.28 -12.78
N ILE A 347 9.75 -6.93 -13.74
CA ILE A 347 10.92 -7.77 -13.53
C ILE A 347 12.11 -7.14 -14.26
N HIS A 348 13.23 -7.03 -13.56
CA HIS A 348 14.47 -6.47 -14.07
C HIS A 348 15.59 -7.49 -13.84
N LEU A 349 16.19 -7.99 -14.92
CA LEU A 349 17.40 -8.83 -14.85
C LEU A 349 18.62 -7.92 -14.76
N GLU A 350 19.74 -8.43 -14.23
CA GLU A 350 21.00 -7.70 -14.19
C GLU A 350 21.48 -7.26 -15.59
N GLY A 351 22.08 -6.07 -15.69
CA GLY A 351 22.69 -5.53 -16.91
C GLY A 351 22.09 -4.20 -17.40
N PRO A 352 20.76 -4.08 -17.58
CA PRO A 352 20.08 -2.83 -17.94
C PRO A 352 20.25 -1.73 -16.88
N GLU A 353 20.13 -0.46 -17.30
CA GLU A 353 20.18 0.68 -16.36
C GLU A 353 19.00 0.65 -15.39
N GLU A 354 17.82 0.19 -15.83
CA GLU A 354 16.63 0.06 -14.99
C GLU A 354 16.87 -0.88 -13.80
N PHE A 355 17.69 -1.91 -13.96
CA PHE A 355 18.06 -2.81 -12.86
C PHE A 355 18.86 -2.08 -11.78
N LYS A 356 19.81 -1.24 -12.18
CA LYS A 356 20.59 -0.41 -11.25
C LYS A 356 19.70 0.58 -10.52
N GLU A 357 18.76 1.22 -11.23
CA GLU A 357 17.78 2.12 -10.61
C GLU A 357 16.92 1.42 -9.56
N GLN A 358 16.53 0.16 -9.79
CA GLN A 358 15.74 -0.60 -8.81
C GLN A 358 16.55 -1.09 -7.61
N THR A 359 17.85 -1.35 -7.78
CA THR A 359 18.71 -1.96 -6.77
C THR A 359 19.63 -0.97 -6.05
N ILE A 360 19.61 0.32 -6.45
CA ILE A 360 20.42 1.36 -5.83
C ILE A 360 20.14 1.47 -4.32
N ARG A 361 21.18 1.31 -3.53
CA ARG A 361 21.11 1.39 -2.06
C ARG A 361 21.29 2.81 -1.57
N TRP A 362 20.85 3.03 -0.33
CA TRP A 362 21.18 4.24 0.41
C TRP A 362 22.70 4.40 0.60
N GLN A 363 23.39 3.31 0.97
CA GLN A 363 24.83 3.29 1.19
C GLN A 363 25.52 2.16 0.39
N LEU A 364 26.80 2.36 0.03
CA LEU A 364 27.55 1.48 -0.90
C LEU A 364 28.47 0.42 -0.26
N PHE A 365 28.76 0.49 1.04
CA PHE A 365 29.56 -0.48 1.80
C PHE A 365 28.82 -1.81 1.97
N ALA A 366 29.57 -2.92 1.86
CA ALA A 366 29.09 -4.28 2.07
C ALA A 366 27.72 -4.58 1.39
N PRO A 367 27.58 -4.36 0.07
CA PRO A 367 26.30 -4.53 -0.61
C PRO A 367 25.94 -6.01 -0.81
N PRO A 368 24.65 -6.39 -0.68
CA PRO A 368 24.17 -7.66 -1.21
C PRO A 368 24.31 -7.66 -2.75
N SER A 369 24.49 -8.85 -3.32
CA SER A 369 24.51 -9.05 -4.77
C SER A 369 23.16 -9.57 -5.26
N PHE A 370 22.58 -8.88 -6.25
CA PHE A 370 21.33 -9.26 -6.89
C PHE A 370 21.56 -9.55 -8.38
N HIS A 371 20.84 -10.54 -8.93
CA HIS A 371 20.75 -10.76 -10.38
C HIS A 371 19.35 -10.58 -10.96
N LEU A 372 18.35 -10.42 -10.08
CA LEU A 372 16.96 -10.23 -10.44
C LEU A 372 16.31 -9.27 -9.43
N ALA A 373 15.63 -8.25 -9.93
CA ALA A 373 14.79 -7.38 -9.13
C ALA A 373 13.33 -7.50 -9.60
N VAL A 374 12.46 -7.92 -8.69
CA VAL A 374 11.01 -7.96 -8.90
C VAL A 374 10.39 -6.83 -8.11
N VAL A 375 9.87 -5.82 -8.82
CA VAL A 375 9.04 -4.78 -8.22
C VAL A 375 7.63 -5.31 -8.18
N VAL A 376 7.14 -5.63 -6.99
CA VAL A 376 5.82 -6.25 -6.82
C VAL A 376 4.70 -5.21 -6.96
N GLY A 377 3.57 -5.59 -7.57
CA GLY A 377 2.40 -4.73 -7.70
C GLY A 377 1.34 -4.97 -6.62
N ASP A 378 1.26 -6.20 -6.11
CA ASP A 378 0.39 -6.58 -4.99
C ASP A 378 1.05 -7.67 -4.11
N GLU A 379 0.37 -8.12 -3.06
CA GLU A 379 0.89 -9.14 -2.14
C GLU A 379 1.01 -10.52 -2.80
N HIS A 380 0.22 -10.81 -3.83
CA HIS A 380 0.28 -12.09 -4.51
C HIS A 380 1.60 -12.23 -5.29
N ASP A 381 2.09 -11.14 -5.86
CA ASP A 381 3.40 -11.08 -6.51
C ASP A 381 4.53 -11.44 -5.54
N VAL A 382 4.44 -10.99 -4.28
CA VAL A 382 5.39 -11.36 -3.22
C VAL A 382 5.37 -12.87 -2.99
N GLN A 383 4.18 -13.45 -2.81
CA GLN A 383 4.03 -14.90 -2.60
C GLN A 383 4.60 -15.72 -3.77
N LEU A 384 4.30 -15.32 -5.00
CA LEU A 384 4.80 -16.00 -6.20
C LEU A 384 6.32 -15.89 -6.32
N THR A 385 6.88 -14.73 -6.01
CA THR A 385 8.33 -14.49 -6.10
C THR A 385 9.08 -15.29 -5.04
N VAL A 386 8.61 -15.32 -3.79
CA VAL A 386 9.18 -16.16 -2.72
C VAL A 386 9.10 -17.64 -3.09
N ALA A 387 7.91 -18.12 -3.46
CA ALA A 387 7.73 -19.53 -3.82
C ALA A 387 8.60 -19.92 -5.03
N GLY A 388 8.68 -19.06 -6.05
CA GLY A 388 9.55 -19.27 -7.21
C GLY A 388 11.02 -19.30 -6.82
N ALA A 389 11.52 -18.28 -6.11
CA ALA A 389 12.92 -18.21 -5.68
C ALA A 389 13.33 -19.45 -4.87
N ASN A 390 12.48 -19.91 -3.94
CA ASN A 390 12.72 -21.14 -3.18
C ASN A 390 12.82 -22.39 -4.08
N VAL A 391 11.92 -22.53 -5.05
CA VAL A 391 11.95 -23.66 -6.00
C VAL A 391 13.22 -23.67 -6.85
N PHE A 392 13.68 -22.49 -7.28
CA PHE A 392 14.92 -22.35 -8.06
C PHE A 392 16.19 -22.32 -7.19
N GLY A 393 16.07 -22.42 -5.86
CA GLY A 393 17.18 -22.37 -4.92
C GLY A 393 17.96 -21.05 -4.99
N LEU A 394 17.24 -19.93 -5.10
CA LEU A 394 17.80 -18.59 -5.17
C LEU A 394 17.49 -17.84 -3.86
N PRO A 395 18.50 -17.23 -3.20
CA PRO A 395 18.26 -16.40 -2.03
C PRO A 395 17.45 -15.16 -2.43
N TRP A 396 16.65 -14.63 -1.52
CA TRP A 396 15.82 -13.47 -1.78
C TRP A 396 15.80 -12.52 -0.59
N LEU A 397 15.58 -11.23 -0.88
CA LEU A 397 15.52 -10.17 0.13
C LEU A 397 14.45 -9.17 -0.26
N ALA A 398 13.56 -8.87 0.69
CA ALA A 398 12.60 -7.79 0.54
C ALA A 398 13.27 -6.43 0.76
N VAL A 399 12.97 -5.48 -0.11
CA VAL A 399 13.52 -4.13 -0.04
C VAL A 399 12.41 -3.09 -0.16
N SER A 400 12.28 -2.24 0.87
CA SER A 400 11.36 -1.11 0.87
C SER A 400 12.08 0.20 0.53
N GLY A 401 12.60 0.93 1.54
CA GLY A 401 13.26 2.23 1.33
C GLY A 401 14.74 2.16 0.92
N HIS A 402 15.34 0.96 0.87
CA HIS A 402 16.77 0.72 0.57
C HIS A 402 17.76 1.21 1.65
N HIS A 403 17.32 1.39 2.90
CA HIS A 403 18.14 1.85 4.03
C HIS A 403 18.74 0.73 4.89
N GLY A 404 18.66 -0.54 4.46
CA GLY A 404 19.35 -1.63 5.15
C GLY A 404 20.86 -1.46 5.06
N ALA A 405 21.48 -0.98 6.14
CA ALA A 405 22.89 -0.55 6.15
C ALA A 405 23.85 -1.56 6.78
N ILE A 406 23.34 -2.60 7.45
CA ILE A 406 24.13 -3.62 8.14
C ILE A 406 25.00 -4.43 7.16
N ALA A 407 26.25 -4.70 7.54
CA ALA A 407 27.25 -5.39 6.73
C ALA A 407 26.88 -6.86 6.46
N SER A 408 26.09 -7.49 7.32
CA SER A 408 25.65 -8.89 7.12
C SER A 408 24.87 -9.11 5.82
N LEU A 409 24.34 -8.04 5.20
CA LEU A 409 23.71 -8.10 3.89
C LEU A 409 24.67 -8.55 2.78
N GLU A 410 25.98 -8.31 2.89
CA GLU A 410 26.95 -8.72 1.87
C GLU A 410 27.01 -10.24 1.66
N LYS A 411 26.61 -11.02 2.69
CA LYS A 411 26.55 -12.48 2.63
C LYS A 411 25.53 -12.99 1.62
N MET A 412 24.61 -12.11 1.16
CA MET A 412 23.67 -12.44 0.11
C MET A 412 24.34 -12.34 -1.26
N GLU A 413 24.69 -13.49 -1.80
CA GLU A 413 25.21 -13.61 -3.16
C GLU A 413 24.12 -14.04 -4.14
N HIS A 414 24.14 -13.47 -5.34
CA HIS A 414 23.34 -13.93 -6.46
C HIS A 414 21.83 -14.04 -6.17
N GLY A 415 21.25 -13.03 -5.51
CA GLY A 415 19.88 -13.15 -5.04
C GLY A 415 18.82 -12.39 -5.84
N VAL A 416 17.58 -12.56 -5.40
CA VAL A 416 16.38 -11.90 -5.92
C VAL A 416 15.97 -10.76 -4.99
N GLN A 417 16.04 -9.53 -5.46
CA GLN A 417 15.44 -8.39 -4.77
C GLN A 417 13.93 -8.38 -4.97
N ILE A 418 13.16 -8.36 -3.89
CA ILE A 418 11.70 -8.18 -3.90
C ILE A 418 11.40 -6.74 -3.46
N SER A 419 11.25 -5.83 -4.42
CA SER A 419 10.98 -4.42 -4.10
C SER A 419 9.51 -4.20 -3.78
N LEU A 420 9.23 -3.74 -2.55
CA LEU A 420 7.88 -3.42 -2.06
C LEU A 420 7.44 -2.00 -2.43
N SER A 421 8.22 -1.24 -3.20
CA SER A 421 8.04 0.20 -3.43
C SER A 421 6.65 0.61 -3.94
N LYS A 422 5.92 -0.27 -4.63
CA LYS A 422 4.52 -0.02 -5.08
C LYS A 422 3.45 -0.45 -4.07
N LEU A 423 3.81 -1.19 -3.02
CA LEU A 423 2.94 -1.47 -1.88
C LEU A 423 3.03 -0.30 -0.89
N ASN A 424 2.68 0.91 -1.33
CA ASN A 424 2.87 2.16 -0.60
C ASN A 424 1.56 2.90 -0.31
N GLU A 425 0.42 2.24 -0.49
CA GLU A 425 -0.89 2.82 -0.20
C GLU A 425 -1.06 3.10 1.30
N ILE A 426 -1.62 4.26 1.62
CA ILE A 426 -1.95 4.69 2.98
C ILE A 426 -3.44 5.03 3.00
N SER A 427 -4.20 4.36 3.86
CA SER A 427 -5.64 4.57 3.98
C SER A 427 -6.05 4.63 5.45
N VAL A 428 -6.69 5.73 5.86
CA VAL A 428 -7.28 5.86 7.19
C VAL A 428 -8.53 4.98 7.26
N ASN A 429 -8.60 4.15 8.30
CA ASN A 429 -9.75 3.27 8.52
C ASN A 429 -10.96 4.08 9.01
N SER A 430 -12.16 3.51 8.86
CA SER A 430 -13.42 4.15 9.26
C SER A 430 -13.52 4.44 10.76
N ASP A 431 -12.67 3.83 11.59
CA ASP A 431 -12.57 4.11 13.03
C ASP A 431 -11.91 5.47 13.33
N GLY A 432 -11.19 6.07 12.37
CA GLY A 432 -10.47 7.33 12.55
C GLY A 432 -9.24 7.25 13.48
N HIS A 433 -8.93 6.08 14.01
CA HIS A 433 -7.85 5.85 14.99
C HIS A 433 -6.82 4.84 14.51
N THR A 434 -7.03 4.23 13.33
CA THR A 434 -6.04 3.38 12.67
C THR A 434 -5.93 3.70 11.18
N ALA A 435 -4.79 3.38 10.58
CA ALA A 435 -4.59 3.38 9.13
C ALA A 435 -4.02 2.03 8.68
N ASN A 436 -4.39 1.60 7.48
CA ASN A 436 -3.64 0.56 6.77
C ASN A 436 -2.55 1.23 5.94
N ILE A 437 -1.30 0.85 6.18
CA ILE A 437 -0.11 1.41 5.54
C ILE A 437 0.66 0.28 4.86
N GLY A 438 0.92 0.42 3.56
CA GLY A 438 1.68 -0.57 2.80
C GLY A 438 3.15 -0.67 3.24
N GLY A 439 3.74 -1.85 3.13
CA GLY A 439 5.11 -2.14 3.58
C GLY A 439 6.21 -1.38 2.83
N GLY A 440 5.90 -0.83 1.66
CA GLY A 440 6.76 0.05 0.88
C GLY A 440 6.54 1.53 1.10
N ALA A 441 5.59 1.94 1.95
CA ALA A 441 5.32 3.36 2.21
C ALA A 441 6.52 4.02 2.90
N LEU A 442 6.87 5.24 2.46
CA LEU A 442 7.90 6.06 3.10
C LEU A 442 7.35 6.83 4.30
N SER A 443 8.18 7.10 5.30
CA SER A 443 7.83 7.92 6.47
C SER A 443 7.26 9.28 6.04
N LYS A 444 7.87 9.90 5.01
CA LYS A 444 7.34 11.12 4.40
C LYS A 444 5.90 10.96 3.90
N SER A 445 5.64 9.93 3.10
CA SER A 445 4.31 9.71 2.52
C SER A 445 3.25 9.51 3.60
N VAL A 446 3.61 8.85 4.71
CA VAL A 446 2.73 8.68 5.87
C VAL A 446 2.41 10.03 6.50
N SER A 447 3.42 10.83 6.84
CA SER A 447 3.22 12.15 7.45
C SER A 447 2.44 13.10 6.53
N ASP A 448 2.80 13.18 5.25
CA ASP A 448 2.13 14.04 4.26
C ASP A 448 0.66 13.64 4.02
N THR A 449 0.33 12.36 4.18
CA THR A 449 -1.05 11.86 4.03
C THR A 449 -1.90 12.14 5.26
N LEU A 450 -1.33 11.94 6.46
CA LEU A 450 -2.07 12.05 7.72
C LEU A 450 -2.24 13.50 8.17
N TRP A 451 -1.21 14.33 7.99
CA TRP A 451 -1.18 15.69 8.53
C TRP A 451 -2.35 16.57 8.06
N PRO A 452 -2.72 16.61 6.76
CA PRO A 452 -3.86 17.39 6.29
C PRO A 452 -5.22 16.91 6.82
N LEU A 453 -5.28 15.68 7.35
CA LEU A 453 -6.46 15.09 7.96
C LEU A 453 -6.55 15.37 9.47
N GLY A 454 -5.63 16.18 10.02
CA GLY A 454 -5.52 16.41 11.47
C GLY A 454 -5.05 15.18 12.23
N LYS A 455 -4.34 14.26 11.56
CA LYS A 455 -3.84 13.02 12.14
C LYS A 455 -2.31 12.97 12.12
N GLN A 456 -1.74 12.26 13.08
CA GLN A 456 -0.32 11.96 13.17
C GLN A 456 -0.10 10.55 13.73
N THR A 457 1.12 10.03 13.59
CA THR A 457 1.53 8.76 14.18
C THR A 457 3.04 8.71 14.36
N VAL A 458 3.54 7.73 15.13
CA VAL A 458 4.97 7.53 15.32
C VAL A 458 5.58 6.95 14.04
N THR A 459 6.44 7.73 13.38
CA THR A 459 7.28 7.29 12.26
C THR A 459 8.76 7.31 12.67
N GLY A 460 9.65 6.80 11.80
CA GLY A 460 11.07 7.13 11.90
C GLY A 460 11.30 8.61 11.60
N MET A 461 12.46 9.15 12.02
CA MET A 461 12.80 10.56 11.82
C MET A 461 13.13 10.92 10.38
N CYS A 462 13.72 9.99 9.62
CA CYS A 462 14.22 10.23 8.28
C CYS A 462 13.15 10.00 7.21
N GLU A 463 12.85 11.04 6.42
CA GLU A 463 11.73 11.07 5.48
C GLU A 463 11.81 10.04 4.34
N CYS A 464 13.03 9.73 3.86
CA CYS A 464 13.26 8.75 2.79
C CYS A 464 13.26 7.28 3.24
N THR A 465 13.22 7.03 4.55
CA THR A 465 13.10 5.65 5.05
C THR A 465 11.69 5.12 4.83
N SER A 466 11.55 3.82 4.60
CA SER A 466 10.23 3.17 4.66
C SER A 466 9.71 3.13 6.08
N LEU A 467 8.39 3.09 6.28
CA LEU A 467 7.80 2.82 7.61
C LEU A 467 8.19 1.43 8.13
N ALA A 468 8.11 0.40 7.27
CA ALA A 468 8.22 -0.99 7.70
C ALA A 468 9.62 -1.39 8.21
N GLY A 469 10.70 -0.97 7.53
CA GLY A 469 12.07 -1.36 7.94
C GLY A 469 12.39 -0.97 9.39
N PRO A 470 12.39 0.33 9.75
CA PRO A 470 12.62 0.79 11.11
C PRO A 470 11.64 0.18 12.13
N LEU A 471 10.36 0.06 11.75
CA LEU A 471 9.33 -0.58 12.58
C LEU A 471 9.72 -2.00 12.99
N LEU A 472 10.23 -2.83 12.07
CA LEU A 472 10.52 -4.24 12.39
C LEU A 472 11.66 -4.42 13.40
N GLY A 473 12.50 -3.40 13.58
CA GLY A 473 13.57 -3.37 14.59
C GLY A 473 13.25 -2.57 15.86
N GLY A 474 12.05 -1.99 16.00
CA GLY A 474 11.66 -1.15 17.13
C GLY A 474 11.11 0.21 16.67
N GLY A 475 12.00 1.05 16.17
CA GLY A 475 11.65 2.29 15.47
C GLY A 475 11.56 3.48 16.41
N HIS A 476 12.65 4.25 16.50
CA HIS A 476 12.70 5.51 17.24
C HIS A 476 12.16 6.68 16.40
N GLY A 477 11.48 7.62 17.05
CA GLY A 477 10.83 8.74 16.37
C GLY A 477 10.42 9.86 17.31
N PHE A 478 10.07 11.03 16.74
CA PHE A 478 9.80 12.25 17.50
C PHE A 478 8.65 12.11 18.52
N LEU A 479 7.63 11.30 18.23
CA LEU A 479 6.45 11.15 19.08
C LEU A 479 6.58 10.03 20.13
N GLN A 480 7.75 9.38 20.23
CA GLN A 480 7.86 8.18 21.07
C GLN A 480 7.68 8.45 22.57
N GLY A 481 8.01 9.66 23.03
CA GLY A 481 7.83 10.06 24.43
C GLY A 481 6.36 10.01 24.85
N LYS A 482 5.45 10.33 23.93
CA LYS A 482 3.99 10.33 24.16
C LYS A 482 3.32 9.00 23.87
N TYR A 483 3.75 8.30 22.82
CA TYR A 483 3.01 7.15 22.30
C TYR A 483 3.77 5.82 22.29
N GLY A 484 5.07 5.81 22.62
CA GLY A 484 5.93 4.63 22.54
C GLY A 484 6.62 4.48 21.18
N LEU A 485 7.34 3.39 20.98
CA LEU A 485 8.09 3.12 19.74
C LEU A 485 7.13 2.86 18.56
N MET A 486 7.68 2.81 17.34
CA MET A 486 6.89 2.43 16.16
C MET A 486 6.23 1.05 16.33
N ILE A 487 6.93 0.09 16.94
CA ILE A 487 6.38 -1.24 17.25
C ILE A 487 5.17 -1.21 18.19
N ASP A 488 5.05 -0.19 19.03
CA ASP A 488 3.96 -0.07 20.01
C ASP A 488 2.67 0.48 19.34
N GLN A 489 2.80 0.99 18.12
CA GLN A 489 1.69 1.46 17.29
C GLN A 489 1.13 0.36 16.38
N LEU A 490 1.85 -0.76 16.23
CA LEU A 490 1.43 -1.87 15.39
C LEU A 490 0.21 -2.56 16.01
N VAL A 491 -0.87 -2.70 15.23
CA VAL A 491 -2.10 -3.41 15.62
C VAL A 491 -2.18 -4.76 14.94
N GLU A 492 -1.84 -4.80 13.66
CA GLU A 492 -1.91 -6.00 12.82
C GLU A 492 -0.90 -5.87 11.67
N ALA A 493 -0.34 -6.98 11.22
CA ALA A 493 0.55 -7.05 10.05
C ALA A 493 0.10 -8.14 9.09
N ARG A 494 0.10 -7.83 7.79
CA ARG A 494 0.02 -8.81 6.71
C ARG A 494 1.44 -9.22 6.33
N VAL A 495 1.72 -10.52 6.39
CA VAL A 495 3.09 -11.05 6.31
C VAL A 495 3.14 -12.23 5.36
N VAL A 496 4.02 -12.18 4.36
CA VAL A 496 4.39 -13.35 3.57
C VAL A 496 5.58 -14.04 4.24
N LEU A 497 5.36 -15.27 4.71
CA LEU A 497 6.37 -16.08 5.38
C LEU A 497 7.40 -16.63 4.38
N ALA A 498 8.46 -17.25 4.91
CA ALA A 498 9.55 -17.81 4.11
C ALA A 498 9.09 -18.88 3.10
N ASP A 499 7.99 -19.57 3.38
CA ASP A 499 7.37 -20.57 2.49
C ASP A 499 6.43 -19.97 1.42
N GLY A 500 6.24 -18.64 1.43
CA GLY A 500 5.32 -17.92 0.54
C GLY A 500 3.88 -17.83 1.04
N THR A 501 3.57 -18.33 2.25
CA THR A 501 2.24 -18.24 2.85
C THR A 501 1.96 -16.83 3.35
N LEU A 502 0.82 -16.25 2.96
CA LEU A 502 0.35 -14.96 3.47
C LEU A 502 -0.49 -15.18 4.74
N VAL A 503 -0.06 -14.58 5.84
CA VAL A 503 -0.74 -14.61 7.14
C VAL A 503 -1.10 -13.21 7.61
N THR A 504 -2.02 -13.14 8.57
CA THR A 504 -2.35 -11.91 9.30
C THR A 504 -1.97 -12.11 10.76
N ALA A 505 -0.95 -11.38 11.22
CA ALA A 505 -0.42 -11.45 12.58
C ALA A 505 -0.93 -10.28 13.41
N ASN A 506 -1.57 -10.57 14.54
CA ASN A 506 -2.06 -9.61 15.53
C ASN A 506 -2.11 -10.28 16.92
N ALA A 507 -2.70 -9.62 17.92
CA ALA A 507 -2.79 -10.17 19.28
C ALA A 507 -3.61 -11.47 19.41
N GLU A 508 -4.49 -11.78 18.45
CA GLU A 508 -5.38 -12.94 18.48
C GLU A 508 -4.96 -14.03 17.46
N LYS A 509 -4.35 -13.64 16.35
CA LYS A 509 -3.93 -14.51 15.24
C LYS A 509 -2.43 -14.44 15.08
N TYR A 510 -1.75 -15.58 15.18
CA TYR A 510 -0.28 -15.65 15.19
C TYR A 510 0.36 -14.67 16.21
N PRO A 511 -0.07 -14.69 17.50
CA PRO A 511 0.37 -13.72 18.50
C PRO A 511 1.87 -13.79 18.81
N ASP A 512 2.48 -14.95 18.61
CA ASP A 512 3.91 -15.21 18.74
C ASP A 512 4.71 -14.62 17.57
N LEU A 513 4.22 -14.74 16.33
CA LEU A 513 4.77 -14.00 15.20
C LEU A 513 4.60 -12.49 15.40
N PHE A 514 3.44 -12.04 15.86
CA PHE A 514 3.17 -10.63 16.15
C PHE A 514 4.09 -10.06 17.24
N TRP A 515 4.46 -10.87 18.23
CA TRP A 515 5.50 -10.53 19.20
C TRP A 515 6.87 -10.38 18.54
N ALA A 516 7.25 -11.30 17.66
CA ALA A 516 8.54 -11.30 16.97
C ALA A 516 8.70 -10.12 15.99
N LEU A 517 7.63 -9.77 15.26
CA LEU A 517 7.61 -8.62 14.35
C LEU A 517 7.88 -7.29 15.06
N ARG A 518 7.59 -7.21 16.35
CA ARG A 518 7.82 -6.03 17.20
C ARG A 518 9.22 -6.06 17.81
N GLY A 519 10.25 -5.99 16.97
CA GLY A 519 11.65 -5.84 17.38
C GLY A 519 12.64 -6.74 16.64
N ALA A 520 12.19 -7.86 16.07
CA ALA A 520 13.04 -8.79 15.31
C ALA A 520 12.43 -9.15 13.94
N GLY A 521 11.51 -8.34 13.44
CA GLY A 521 10.61 -8.72 12.35
C GLY A 521 11.28 -9.03 11.01
N HIS A 522 12.47 -8.49 10.76
CA HIS A 522 13.29 -8.78 9.58
C HIS A 522 13.56 -10.28 9.36
N ASN A 523 13.49 -11.08 10.43
CA ASN A 523 13.80 -12.52 10.43
C ASN A 523 12.59 -13.43 10.16
N PHE A 524 11.36 -12.91 10.07
CA PHE A 524 10.14 -13.74 10.13
C PHE A 524 9.20 -13.62 8.94
N GLY A 525 9.47 -12.71 8.00
CA GLY A 525 8.73 -12.63 6.75
C GLY A 525 8.75 -11.24 6.14
N ILE A 526 8.06 -11.12 5.00
CA ILE A 526 7.90 -9.89 4.26
C ILE A 526 6.59 -9.23 4.71
N VAL A 527 6.70 -8.13 5.45
CA VAL A 527 5.53 -7.33 5.85
C VAL A 527 5.05 -6.48 4.66
N THR A 528 3.89 -6.82 4.13
CA THR A 528 3.30 -6.18 2.95
C THR A 528 2.37 -5.03 3.28
N GLN A 529 1.77 -5.04 4.48
CA GLN A 529 0.91 -3.99 5.01
C GLN A 529 0.83 -4.09 6.53
N VAL A 530 0.70 -2.95 7.21
CA VAL A 530 0.40 -2.86 8.64
C VAL A 530 -0.90 -2.11 8.87
N LYS A 531 -1.68 -2.52 9.88
CA LYS A 531 -2.66 -1.66 10.54
C LYS A 531 -1.98 -0.98 11.71
N TYR A 532 -2.04 0.34 11.74
CA TYR A 532 -1.19 1.18 12.58
C TYR A 532 -2.02 2.24 13.30
N LYS A 533 -1.73 2.50 14.58
CA LYS A 533 -2.45 3.50 15.39
C LYS A 533 -2.25 4.91 14.83
N LEU A 534 -3.29 5.73 14.94
CA LEU A 534 -3.29 7.16 14.63
C LEU A 534 -3.70 7.96 15.86
N TYR A 535 -3.16 9.17 15.95
CA TYR A 535 -3.46 10.13 16.99
C TYR A 535 -3.95 11.43 16.36
N ASP A 536 -4.86 12.09 17.05
CA ASP A 536 -5.24 13.45 16.67
C ASP A 536 -4.06 14.39 16.89
N VAL A 537 -3.90 15.31 15.95
CA VAL A 537 -3.01 16.45 16.12
C VAL A 537 -3.66 17.38 17.16
N PRO A 538 -2.98 17.70 18.29
CA PRO A 538 -3.55 18.55 19.34
C PRO A 538 -4.04 19.90 18.78
N GLU A 539 -5.11 20.49 19.33
CA GLU A 539 -5.63 21.78 18.83
C GLU A 539 -4.57 22.89 18.91
N ASP A 540 -3.76 22.87 19.96
CA ASP A 540 -2.66 23.82 20.21
C ASP A 540 -1.35 23.43 19.49
N ASN A 541 -1.44 22.63 18.42
CA ASN A 541 -0.39 22.04 17.57
C ASN A 541 0.86 22.90 17.33
N GLN A 542 1.71 23.04 18.34
CA GLN A 542 2.92 23.85 18.27
C GLN A 542 4.11 22.96 18.53
N TRP A 543 5.10 23.07 17.65
CA TRP A 543 6.43 22.57 17.88
C TRP A 543 7.39 23.74 17.89
N VAL A 544 8.44 23.63 18.68
CA VAL A 544 9.54 24.59 18.70
C VAL A 544 10.82 23.82 18.41
N ALA A 545 11.59 24.31 17.44
CA ALA A 545 12.93 23.83 17.16
C ALA A 545 13.95 24.88 17.63
N GLY A 546 14.86 24.46 18.50
CA GLY A 546 16.02 25.24 18.93
C GLY A 546 17.30 24.61 18.39
N ILE A 547 18.07 25.34 17.60
CA ILE A 547 19.36 24.92 17.06
C ILE A 547 20.43 25.84 17.63
N PHE A 548 21.36 25.27 18.37
CA PHE A 548 22.47 25.96 19.01
C PHE A 548 23.80 25.38 18.54
N THR A 549 24.65 26.23 17.97
CA THR A 549 25.97 25.81 17.50
C THR A 549 27.07 26.28 18.45
N PHE A 550 27.93 25.36 18.89
CA PHE A 550 29.01 25.62 19.83
C PHE A 550 30.36 25.12 19.29
N THR A 551 31.42 25.72 19.83
CA THR A 551 32.80 25.27 19.70
C THR A 551 33.18 24.30 20.83
N GLU A 552 34.32 23.63 20.66
CA GLU A 552 34.85 22.58 21.57
C GLU A 552 34.89 22.97 23.06
N ASP A 553 35.09 24.25 23.37
CA ASP A 553 35.25 24.76 24.74
C ASP A 553 33.97 24.64 25.59
N LYS A 554 32.82 24.35 24.96
CA LYS A 554 31.54 24.11 25.65
C LYS A 554 31.19 22.63 25.84
N LEU A 555 32.01 21.70 25.33
CA LEU A 555 31.71 20.27 25.29
C LEU A 555 31.19 19.74 26.63
N GLU A 556 31.97 19.85 27.71
CA GLU A 556 31.59 19.29 29.01
C GLU A 556 30.31 19.91 29.56
N LYS A 557 30.11 21.21 29.34
CA LYS A 557 28.94 21.95 29.85
C LYS A 557 27.66 21.51 29.14
N ILE A 558 27.71 21.31 27.82
CA ILE A 558 26.56 20.85 27.03
C ILE A 558 26.07 19.49 27.53
N PHE A 559 26.98 18.54 27.71
CA PHE A 559 26.63 17.20 28.16
C PHE A 559 26.23 17.16 29.65
N THR A 560 26.77 18.05 30.48
CA THR A 560 26.33 18.22 31.87
C THR A 560 24.88 18.73 31.93
N VAL A 561 24.55 19.82 31.24
CA VAL A 561 23.17 20.35 31.15
C VAL A 561 22.22 19.30 30.59
N THR A 562 22.65 18.57 29.57
CA THR A 562 21.83 17.50 28.97
C THR A 562 21.50 16.41 30.00
N ASN A 563 22.49 15.91 30.74
CA ASN A 563 22.26 14.94 31.81
C ASN A 563 21.36 15.48 32.93
N GLU A 564 21.40 16.78 33.23
CA GLU A 564 20.52 17.41 34.21
C GLU A 564 19.07 17.43 33.73
N LEU A 565 18.85 17.79 32.46
CA LEU A 565 17.53 17.86 31.83
C LEU A 565 16.89 16.50 31.59
N THR A 566 17.69 15.48 31.30
CA THR A 566 17.21 14.13 30.98
C THR A 566 17.27 13.16 32.15
N ARG A 567 17.58 13.63 33.36
CA ARG A 567 17.67 12.77 34.54
C ARG A 567 16.33 12.06 34.78
N ASP A 568 16.41 10.79 35.20
CA ASP A 568 15.25 9.94 35.44
C ASP A 568 14.12 10.66 36.18
N GLY A 569 12.96 10.74 35.53
CA GLY A 569 11.75 11.38 36.03
C GLY A 569 11.60 12.87 35.73
N LEU A 570 12.63 13.55 35.22
CA LEU A 570 12.59 14.98 34.88
C LEU A 570 12.32 15.27 33.39
N GLN A 571 12.70 14.37 32.49
CA GLN A 571 12.45 14.57 31.05
C GLN A 571 10.95 14.49 30.72
N PRO A 572 10.33 15.55 30.15
CA PRO A 572 8.93 15.48 29.74
C PRO A 572 8.76 14.60 28.48
N ALA A 573 7.52 14.27 28.12
CA ALA A 573 7.23 13.44 26.94
C ALA A 573 7.47 14.21 25.62
N GLU A 574 7.40 15.53 25.70
CA GLU A 574 7.42 16.51 24.62
C GLU A 574 8.84 16.91 24.19
N PHE A 575 9.86 16.59 25.00
CA PHE A 575 11.23 17.07 24.83
C PHE A 575 12.13 16.01 24.20
N LEU A 576 12.82 16.42 23.12
CA LEU A 576 13.86 15.64 22.44
C LEU A 576 15.12 16.49 22.35
N ASN A 577 16.28 15.86 22.48
CA ASN A 577 17.56 16.54 22.39
C ASN A 577 18.54 15.73 21.52
N PHE A 578 19.09 16.38 20.52
CA PHE A 578 20.08 15.78 19.63
C PHE A 578 21.37 16.58 19.71
N ILE A 579 22.49 15.93 19.97
CA ILE A 579 23.81 16.56 19.89
C ILE A 579 24.56 15.91 18.74
N ILE A 580 25.11 16.73 17.86
CA ILE A 580 25.78 16.29 16.64
C ILE A 580 27.19 16.87 16.60
N PHE A 581 28.20 16.01 16.56
CA PHE A 581 29.55 16.42 16.22
C PHE A 581 29.70 16.43 14.72
N MET A 582 30.20 17.52 14.15
CA MET A 582 30.43 17.63 12.70
C MET A 582 31.45 18.71 12.38
N ARG A 583 32.03 18.65 11.18
CA ARG A 583 32.88 19.73 10.67
C ARG A 583 32.01 20.83 10.07
N ALA A 584 32.32 22.07 10.43
CA ALA A 584 31.77 23.27 9.81
C ALA A 584 32.88 24.32 9.65
N PRO A 585 33.68 24.25 8.58
CA PRO A 585 34.85 25.11 8.39
C PRO A 585 34.54 26.62 8.37
N THR A 586 33.29 26.99 8.11
CA THR A 586 32.80 28.37 8.16
C THR A 586 32.63 28.90 9.59
N ILE A 587 32.61 28.02 10.60
CA ILE A 587 32.48 28.35 12.02
C ILE A 587 33.82 28.12 12.73
N ASP A 588 34.41 26.92 12.56
CA ASP A 588 35.77 26.61 13.01
C ASP A 588 36.49 25.85 11.90
N ALA A 589 37.55 26.45 11.37
CA ALA A 589 38.31 25.89 10.24
C ALA A 589 39.14 24.65 10.60
N SER A 590 39.38 24.41 11.89
CA SER A 590 40.37 23.44 12.37
C SER A 590 39.79 22.38 13.31
N LYS A 591 38.67 22.68 13.96
CA LYS A 591 38.04 21.80 14.97
C LYS A 591 36.63 21.38 14.59
N THR A 592 36.21 20.29 15.20
CA THR A 592 34.84 19.80 15.17
C THR A 592 33.96 20.73 15.99
N ILE A 593 32.77 21.03 15.48
CA ILE A 593 31.77 21.82 16.22
C ILE A 593 30.70 20.90 16.83
N LEU A 594 29.92 21.46 17.73
CA LEU A 594 28.75 20.82 18.32
C LEU A 594 27.48 21.54 17.87
N ASN A 595 26.59 20.82 17.20
CA ASN A 595 25.22 21.29 16.98
C ASN A 595 24.30 20.60 17.98
N VAL A 596 23.61 21.40 18.80
CA VAL A 596 22.56 20.94 19.72
C VAL A 596 21.22 21.31 19.09
N VAL A 597 20.40 20.32 18.78
CA VAL A 597 19.05 20.49 18.27
C VAL A 597 18.07 20.02 19.34
N ILE A 598 17.28 20.94 19.86
CA ILE A 598 16.21 20.67 20.80
C ILE A 598 14.89 20.77 20.05
N LEU A 599 14.04 19.75 20.17
CA LEU A 599 12.68 19.78 19.66
C LEU A 599 11.72 19.67 20.85
N TYR A 600 10.73 20.55 20.89
CA TYR A 600 9.73 20.56 21.95
C TYR A 600 8.33 20.65 21.36
N GLU A 601 7.45 19.71 21.72
CA GLU A 601 6.03 19.75 21.37
C GLU A 601 5.25 20.60 22.38
N GLY A 602 5.12 21.89 22.10
CA GLY A 602 4.36 22.84 22.90
C GLY A 602 4.63 24.28 22.47
N SER A 603 4.25 25.23 23.31
CA SER A 603 4.42 26.65 22.99
C SER A 603 5.88 27.09 23.11
N LEU A 604 6.22 28.20 22.45
CA LEU A 604 7.53 28.84 22.61
C LEU A 604 7.83 29.17 24.08
N ALA A 605 6.83 29.65 24.83
CA ALA A 605 6.99 30.01 26.22
C ALA A 605 7.35 28.80 27.10
N ASP A 606 6.68 27.66 26.88
CA ASP A 606 6.93 26.43 27.63
C ASP A 606 8.31 25.83 27.29
N SER A 607 8.76 26.00 26.04
CA SER A 607 10.07 25.50 25.61
C SER A 607 11.25 26.23 26.27
N ASN A 608 11.06 27.47 26.75
CA ASN A 608 12.13 28.30 27.30
C ASN A 608 12.82 27.64 28.50
N GLU A 609 12.09 26.86 29.31
CA GLU A 609 12.67 26.12 30.44
C GLU A 609 13.87 25.24 30.02
N TYR A 610 13.83 24.70 28.80
CA TYR A 610 14.89 23.86 28.24
C TYR A 610 15.85 24.65 27.36
N MET A 611 15.31 25.50 26.47
CA MET A 611 16.10 26.24 25.48
C MET A 611 17.05 27.26 26.12
N ASP A 612 16.60 27.95 27.19
CA ASP A 612 17.38 28.99 27.85
C ASP A 612 18.64 28.44 28.50
N GLN A 613 18.62 27.17 28.92
CA GLN A 613 19.79 26.52 29.52
C GLN A 613 20.93 26.34 28.51
N TYR A 614 20.60 25.99 27.26
CA TYR A 614 21.59 25.92 26.18
C TYR A 614 21.99 27.31 25.69
N ALA A 615 21.05 28.25 25.56
CA ALA A 615 21.35 29.64 25.19
C ALA A 615 22.33 30.31 26.18
N ALA A 616 22.17 30.05 27.48
CA ALA A 616 23.04 30.57 28.54
C ALA A 616 24.50 30.08 28.45
N LEU A 617 24.77 29.00 27.72
CA LEU A 617 26.13 28.51 27.50
C LEU A 617 26.91 29.38 26.50
N GLY A 618 26.27 30.33 25.81
CA GLY A 618 26.89 31.25 24.85
C GLY A 618 27.26 30.58 23.52
N PRO A 619 26.26 30.08 22.75
CA PRO A 619 26.49 29.53 21.41
C PRO A 619 26.98 30.59 20.42
N VAL A 620 27.69 30.12 19.39
CA VAL A 620 28.15 30.97 18.27
C VAL A 620 26.98 31.32 17.34
N ASN A 621 26.03 30.41 17.20
CA ASN A 621 24.80 30.62 16.43
C ASN A 621 23.59 30.07 17.19
N THR A 622 22.45 30.75 17.08
CA THR A 622 21.19 30.32 17.69
C THR A 622 20.04 30.57 16.74
N LEU A 623 19.21 29.55 16.55
CA LEU A 623 17.91 29.65 15.90
C LEU A 623 16.89 29.01 16.83
N ILE A 624 15.88 29.77 17.26
CA ILE A 624 14.71 29.22 17.96
C ILE A 624 13.49 29.64 17.15
N THR A 625 12.73 28.67 16.67
CA THR A 625 11.59 28.94 15.80
C THR A 625 10.44 27.98 16.05
N PRO A 626 9.19 28.48 16.08
CA PRO A 626 8.02 27.63 15.93
C PRO A 626 8.05 26.91 14.57
N VAL A 627 7.66 25.65 14.55
CA VAL A 627 7.57 24.78 13.37
C VAL A 627 6.34 23.88 13.48
N SER A 628 6.01 23.19 12.40
CA SER A 628 5.02 22.11 12.38
C SER A 628 5.68 20.74 12.35
N TYR A 629 5.00 19.70 12.83
CA TYR A 629 5.52 18.33 12.84
C TYR A 629 6.16 17.85 11.51
N PRO A 630 5.57 18.09 10.32
CA PRO A 630 6.18 17.63 9.06
C PRO A 630 7.53 18.29 8.72
N ILE A 631 7.91 19.38 9.41
CA ILE A 631 9.17 20.09 9.18
C ILE A 631 10.29 19.58 10.10
N LEU A 632 9.95 18.86 11.18
CA LEU A 632 10.94 18.36 12.15
C LEU A 632 12.07 17.52 11.51
N PRO A 633 11.81 16.63 10.53
CA PRO A 633 12.89 15.92 9.85
C PRO A 633 13.97 16.86 9.30
N SER A 634 13.58 17.97 8.64
CA SER A 634 14.53 18.94 8.11
C SER A 634 15.29 19.71 9.20
N MET A 635 14.70 19.89 10.39
CA MET A 635 15.38 20.56 11.52
C MET A 635 16.55 19.73 12.07
N VAL A 636 16.51 18.41 11.89
CA VAL A 636 17.57 17.47 12.30
C VAL A 636 18.41 16.96 11.10
N GLY A 637 18.24 17.54 9.90
CA GLY A 637 18.97 17.14 8.69
C GLY A 637 18.55 15.78 8.10
N ALA A 638 17.30 15.37 8.35
CA ALA A 638 16.71 14.10 7.93
C ALA A 638 15.49 14.27 7.01
N GLY A 639 15.33 15.44 6.40
CA GLY A 639 14.33 15.71 5.37
C GLY A 639 14.66 15.05 4.04
N ILE A 640 13.65 14.93 3.17
CA ILE A 640 13.72 14.20 1.90
C ILE A 640 14.76 14.77 0.93
N ASN A 641 15.07 16.06 1.06
CA ASN A 641 16.04 16.77 0.24
C ASN A 641 17.42 16.90 0.89
N ASP A 642 17.59 16.42 2.12
CA ASP A 642 18.86 16.49 2.83
C ASP A 642 19.83 15.42 2.31
N ALA A 643 21.13 15.67 2.48
CA ALA A 643 22.18 14.80 1.95
C ALA A 643 22.07 13.35 2.42
N VAL A 644 21.53 13.13 3.63
CA VAL A 644 21.29 11.79 4.19
C VAL A 644 20.24 10.99 3.42
N CYS A 645 19.47 11.59 2.52
CA CYS A 645 18.49 10.90 1.67
C CYS A 645 19.00 10.62 0.25
N LEU A 646 20.23 11.01 -0.08
CA LEU A 646 20.86 10.66 -1.34
C LEU A 646 21.17 9.15 -1.39
N LYS A 647 21.05 8.55 -2.58
CA LYS A 647 21.29 7.11 -2.80
C LYS A 647 22.46 6.89 -3.75
N GLY A 648 23.25 5.85 -3.48
CA GLY A 648 24.32 5.38 -4.35
C GLY A 648 25.51 6.31 -4.50
N ILE A 649 25.71 7.25 -3.57
CA ILE A 649 26.80 8.23 -3.64
C ILE A 649 27.91 7.92 -2.64
N TYR A 650 27.55 7.60 -1.39
CA TYR A 650 28.49 7.49 -0.29
C TYR A 650 28.40 6.15 0.45
N ARG A 651 29.40 5.88 1.27
CA ARG A 651 29.40 4.85 2.31
C ARG A 651 29.10 5.53 3.62
N GLY A 652 28.11 5.01 4.35
CA GLY A 652 27.61 5.57 5.59
C GLY A 652 27.60 4.50 6.65
N LEU A 653 28.73 4.33 7.35
CA LEU A 653 28.88 3.30 8.37
C LEU A 653 28.39 3.81 9.72
N ARG A 654 27.67 2.96 10.43
CA ARG A 654 27.20 3.20 11.80
C ARG A 654 27.74 2.15 12.75
N PHE A 655 27.98 2.56 13.99
CA PHE A 655 28.47 1.72 15.09
C PHE A 655 27.74 2.11 16.38
N PRO A 656 26.49 1.66 16.56
CA PRO A 656 25.61 2.18 17.60
C PRO A 656 25.94 1.62 18.98
N THR A 657 25.62 2.39 20.00
CA THR A 657 25.36 1.89 21.35
C THR A 657 24.28 2.75 22.00
N SER A 658 23.64 2.25 23.06
CA SER A 658 22.57 2.97 23.76
C SER A 658 22.81 2.95 25.26
N TYR A 659 22.50 4.06 25.93
CA TYR A 659 22.68 4.20 27.38
C TYR A 659 21.75 5.25 28.00
N ARG A 660 21.70 5.31 29.32
CA ARG A 660 20.81 6.22 30.08
C ARG A 660 21.33 7.65 30.24
N SER A 661 22.63 7.81 30.44
CA SER A 661 23.26 9.11 30.70
C SER A 661 24.65 9.18 30.10
N HIS A 662 25.10 10.38 29.74
CA HIS A 662 26.44 10.57 29.18
C HIS A 662 27.52 10.58 30.27
N ASP A 663 28.54 9.75 30.13
CA ASP A 663 29.79 9.92 30.87
C ASP A 663 30.65 11.00 30.20
N VAL A 664 30.77 12.17 30.84
CA VAL A 664 31.41 13.36 30.25
C VAL A 664 32.89 13.12 29.87
N PRO A 665 33.73 12.46 30.69
CA PRO A 665 35.08 12.07 30.28
C PRO A 665 35.12 11.18 29.04
N THR A 666 34.20 10.20 28.94
CA THR A 666 34.06 9.36 27.74
C THR A 666 33.69 10.18 26.51
N VAL A 667 32.75 11.11 26.64
CA VAL A 667 32.36 12.02 25.55
C VAL A 667 33.55 12.85 25.06
N ARG A 668 34.41 13.34 25.96
CA ARG A 668 35.64 14.05 25.57
C ARG A 668 36.57 13.16 24.73
N ARG A 669 36.76 11.89 25.11
CA ARG A 669 37.55 10.93 24.33
C ARG A 669 36.93 10.67 22.95
N LEU A 670 35.61 10.53 22.88
CA LEU A 670 34.88 10.38 21.62
C LEU A 670 35.07 11.59 20.72
N TYR A 671 34.90 12.80 21.26
CA TYR A 671 35.12 14.04 20.54
C TYR A 671 36.54 14.10 19.97
N THR A 672 37.57 13.81 20.78
CA THR A 672 38.97 13.80 20.32
C THR A 672 39.17 12.82 19.16
N LYS A 673 38.70 11.58 19.30
CA LYS A 673 38.83 10.57 18.24
C LYS A 673 38.10 10.98 16.95
N PHE A 674 36.92 11.56 17.08
CA PHE A 674 36.13 12.04 15.94
C PHE A 674 36.77 13.27 15.28
N ASP A 675 37.30 14.20 16.07
CA ASP A 675 38.03 15.36 15.58
C ASP A 675 39.28 14.93 14.79
N GLU A 676 40.06 14.00 15.32
CA GLU A 676 41.24 13.42 14.64
C GLU A 676 40.86 12.77 13.29
N LEU A 677 39.84 11.91 13.27
CA LEU A 677 39.40 11.25 12.04
C LEU A 677 38.93 12.26 11.00
N THR A 678 38.07 13.20 11.39
CA THR A 678 37.45 14.15 10.46
C THR A 678 38.36 15.31 10.05
N ALA A 679 39.56 15.42 10.63
CA ALA A 679 40.62 16.26 10.09
C ALA A 679 41.11 15.76 8.73
N ASN A 680 40.96 14.45 8.45
CA ASN A 680 41.13 13.90 7.12
C ASN A 680 39.95 14.34 6.22
N PRO A 681 40.20 15.03 5.09
CA PRO A 681 39.14 15.47 4.17
C PRO A 681 38.26 14.34 3.63
N ALA A 682 38.72 13.09 3.66
CA ALA A 682 37.90 11.93 3.26
C ALA A 682 36.68 11.70 4.17
N PHE A 683 36.76 12.12 5.44
CA PHE A 683 35.75 11.88 6.46
C PHE A 683 35.10 13.16 6.98
N ASN A 684 35.45 14.34 6.44
CA ASN A 684 34.99 15.63 6.98
C ASN A 684 33.47 15.86 6.84
N THR A 685 32.75 15.06 6.06
CA THR A 685 31.28 15.04 5.97
C THR A 685 30.62 14.07 6.96
N SER A 686 31.41 13.38 7.78
CA SER A 686 30.89 12.49 8.82
C SER A 686 30.23 13.29 9.94
N ALA A 687 29.38 12.60 10.69
CA ALA A 687 28.75 13.13 11.90
C ALA A 687 28.84 12.10 13.04
N TYR A 688 28.83 12.56 14.29
CA TYR A 688 28.62 11.69 15.45
C TYR A 688 27.35 12.13 16.16
N PHE A 689 26.37 11.23 16.25
CA PHE A 689 25.05 11.53 16.78
C PHE A 689 24.92 11.04 18.22
N PHE A 690 24.38 11.90 19.08
CA PHE A 690 23.83 11.57 20.38
C PHE A 690 22.33 11.91 20.34
N GLU A 691 21.50 10.91 20.08
CA GLU A 691 20.06 11.07 19.90
C GLU A 691 19.35 10.77 21.22
N GLY A 692 18.93 11.83 21.92
CA GLY A 692 18.21 11.77 23.19
C GLY A 692 16.71 11.84 22.98
N PHE A 693 16.04 10.75 23.35
CA PHE A 693 14.59 10.63 23.23
C PHE A 693 13.94 10.53 24.60
N SER A 694 12.76 11.13 24.75
CA SER A 694 11.92 10.82 25.89
C SER A 694 11.45 9.37 25.81
N VAL A 695 11.57 8.63 26.91
CA VAL A 695 11.22 7.21 27.02
C VAL A 695 9.95 6.97 27.84
N LYS A 696 9.22 8.01 28.22
CA LYS A 696 8.08 7.93 29.15
C LYS A 696 7.01 6.92 28.73
N ALA A 697 6.51 7.00 27.50
CA ALA A 697 5.57 6.02 26.97
C ALA A 697 6.23 4.71 26.53
N VAL A 698 7.54 4.72 26.20
CA VAL A 698 8.32 3.52 25.85
C VAL A 698 8.45 2.58 27.06
N GLN A 699 8.74 3.14 28.24
CA GLN A 699 8.87 2.42 29.51
C GLN A 699 7.53 1.94 30.07
N ALA A 700 6.40 2.53 29.64
CA ALA A 700 5.07 2.07 30.04
C ALA A 700 4.69 0.72 29.40
N VAL A 701 5.41 0.28 28.36
CA VAL A 701 5.23 -1.01 27.71
C VAL A 701 6.15 -2.05 28.35
N ALA A 702 5.58 -3.16 28.83
CA ALA A 702 6.33 -4.24 29.45
C ALA A 702 7.41 -4.80 28.48
N PRO A 703 8.70 -4.87 28.88
CA PRO A 703 9.80 -5.31 28.01
C PRO A 703 9.61 -6.71 27.40
N GLU A 704 8.94 -7.61 28.12
CA GLU A 704 8.64 -8.97 27.68
C GLU A 704 7.52 -9.08 26.65
N SER A 705 6.73 -8.01 26.47
CA SER A 705 5.56 -7.99 25.58
C SER A 705 5.92 -7.84 24.08
N THR A 706 7.19 -7.58 23.77
CA THR A 706 7.75 -7.42 22.43
C THR A 706 9.11 -8.09 22.31
N ALA A 707 9.59 -8.33 21.09
CA ALA A 707 10.95 -8.81 20.88
C ALA A 707 12.01 -7.75 21.20
N TYR A 708 11.67 -6.46 21.10
CA TYR A 708 12.58 -5.36 21.42
C TYR A 708 12.96 -5.31 22.92
N PRO A 709 14.26 -5.34 23.28
CA PRO A 709 14.74 -5.39 24.67
C PRO A 709 14.85 -4.02 25.36
N GLU A 710 15.43 -3.03 24.69
CA GLU A 710 16.04 -1.84 25.31
C GLU A 710 15.06 -0.67 25.54
N ARG A 711 14.11 -0.82 26.46
CA ARG A 711 13.06 0.20 26.69
C ARG A 711 13.43 1.34 27.66
N PHE A 712 14.62 1.32 28.24
CA PHE A 712 15.03 2.25 29.30
C PHE A 712 16.16 3.21 28.93
N ASN A 713 16.89 2.97 27.84
CA ASN A 713 17.98 3.83 27.41
C ASN A 713 17.44 5.09 26.73
N ILE A 714 17.93 6.25 27.17
CA ILE A 714 17.49 7.57 26.70
C ILE A 714 18.25 7.97 25.44
N PHE A 715 19.54 7.65 25.40
CA PHE A 715 20.45 8.05 24.34
C PHE A 715 20.76 6.87 23.44
N LEU A 716 20.44 7.03 22.15
CA LEU A 716 21.00 6.23 21.07
C LEU A 716 22.16 7.01 20.47
N THR A 717 23.37 6.48 20.57
CA THR A 717 24.57 7.14 20.09
C THR A 717 25.22 6.35 18.96
N SER A 718 25.69 7.02 17.92
CA SER A 718 26.36 6.35 16.81
C SER A 718 27.14 7.35 15.93
N PRO A 719 28.37 7.02 15.51
CA PRO A 719 28.95 7.71 14.37
C PRO A 719 28.15 7.38 13.10
N LEU A 720 28.05 8.34 12.17
CA LEU A 720 27.75 8.14 10.77
C LEU A 720 29.00 8.53 9.98
N LEU A 721 29.90 7.56 9.80
CA LEU A 721 31.14 7.76 9.07
C LEU A 721 30.81 7.80 7.58
N THR A 722 30.90 8.99 7.00
CA THR A 722 30.52 9.26 5.61
C THR A 722 31.75 9.56 4.77
N TYR A 723 31.95 8.75 3.73
CA TYR A 723 33.09 8.84 2.82
C TYR A 723 32.71 8.24 1.45
N PHE A 724 33.50 8.54 0.41
CA PHE A 724 33.09 8.30 -0.99
C PHE A 724 33.91 7.23 -1.71
N ASP A 725 35.16 7.01 -1.30
CA ASP A 725 36.10 6.07 -1.93
C ASP A 725 36.25 4.80 -1.08
N ALA A 726 36.13 3.62 -1.71
CA ALA A 726 36.23 2.31 -1.05
C ALA A 726 37.59 2.08 -0.38
N ARG A 727 38.64 2.78 -0.82
CA ARG A 727 39.98 2.66 -0.22
C ARG A 727 40.01 2.98 1.28
N TRP A 728 38.99 3.69 1.78
CA TRP A 728 38.86 4.08 3.17
C TRP A 728 37.99 3.11 4.00
N ASP A 729 37.49 2.02 3.41
CA ASP A 729 36.60 1.06 4.07
C ASP A 729 37.23 0.50 5.35
N GLU A 730 38.47 0.03 5.28
CA GLU A 730 39.19 -0.54 6.44
C GLU A 730 39.41 0.49 7.55
N GLU A 731 39.84 1.71 7.21
CA GLU A 731 40.07 2.79 8.17
C GLU A 731 38.76 3.24 8.82
N ALA A 732 37.67 3.33 8.06
CA ALA A 732 36.36 3.68 8.56
C ALA A 732 35.82 2.62 9.54
N VAL A 733 35.97 1.33 9.20
CA VAL A 733 35.56 0.23 10.07
C VAL A 733 36.35 0.27 11.37
N GLN A 734 37.68 0.40 11.28
CA GLN A 734 38.54 0.45 12.46
C GLN A 734 38.20 1.65 13.36
N ALA A 735 38.07 2.85 12.78
CA ALA A 735 37.73 4.04 13.54
C ALA A 735 36.34 3.96 14.19
N GLY A 736 35.36 3.36 13.51
CA GLY A 736 34.02 3.17 14.03
C GLY A 736 33.97 2.19 15.21
N LYS A 737 34.71 1.07 15.13
CA LYS A 737 34.86 0.13 16.26
C LYS A 737 35.53 0.78 17.46
N GLU A 738 36.62 1.51 17.25
CA GLU A 738 37.31 2.25 18.31
C GLU A 738 36.39 3.29 18.97
N MET A 739 35.60 4.02 18.18
CA MET A 739 34.61 4.95 18.74
C MET A 739 33.52 4.23 19.56
N ARG A 740 33.03 3.07 19.10
CA ARG A 740 32.06 2.27 19.86
C ARG A 740 32.68 1.76 21.16
N GLU A 741 33.90 1.27 21.13
CA GLU A 741 34.65 0.83 22.32
C GLU A 741 34.85 1.97 23.33
N ILE A 742 35.23 3.16 22.87
CA ILE A 742 35.33 4.35 23.73
C ILE A 742 33.97 4.64 24.36
N ALA A 743 32.88 4.64 23.58
CA ALA A 743 31.53 4.90 24.07
C ALA A 743 31.10 3.88 25.13
N LEU A 744 31.41 2.60 24.95
CA LEU A 744 31.13 1.53 25.91
C LEU A 744 31.86 1.71 27.24
N GLY A 745 33.03 2.35 27.24
CA GLY A 745 33.75 2.69 28.47
C GLY A 745 33.01 3.66 29.41
N GLY A 746 31.93 4.30 28.93
CA GLY A 746 31.04 5.15 29.71
C GLY A 746 29.70 4.49 30.08
N VAL A 747 29.47 3.23 29.68
CA VAL A 747 28.26 2.46 29.99
C VAL A 747 28.49 1.69 31.30
N GLU A 748 27.57 1.78 32.25
CA GLU A 748 27.74 1.28 33.63
C GLU A 748 28.11 -0.21 33.72
N ASP A 749 27.45 -1.06 32.93
CA ASP A 749 27.71 -2.51 32.87
C ASP A 749 28.64 -2.92 31.71
N GLY A 750 29.07 -1.96 30.89
CA GLY A 750 29.85 -2.19 29.68
C GLY A 750 29.14 -3.01 28.60
N GLN A 751 27.84 -3.27 28.72
CA GLN A 751 27.09 -4.08 27.75
C GLN A 751 26.84 -3.29 26.48
N LEU A 752 27.06 -3.95 25.33
CA LEU A 752 26.70 -3.37 24.05
C LEU A 752 25.21 -3.57 23.79
N ASN A 753 24.53 -2.44 23.60
CA ASN A 753 23.11 -2.38 23.25
C ASN A 753 22.98 -1.70 21.89
N ALA A 754 23.04 -2.52 20.83
CA ALA A 754 23.07 -2.05 19.46
C ALA A 754 21.66 -2.02 18.87
N TYR A 755 21.12 -0.81 18.65
CA TYR A 755 19.87 -0.68 17.93
C TYR A 755 20.02 -1.25 16.51
N ILE A 756 19.32 -2.35 16.24
CA ILE A 756 19.46 -3.17 15.04
C ILE A 756 19.39 -2.39 13.72
N ASN A 757 18.56 -1.34 13.64
CA ASN A 757 18.43 -0.55 12.41
C ASN A 757 19.63 0.35 12.14
N TYR A 758 20.52 0.55 13.14
CA TYR A 758 21.79 1.24 13.02
C TYR A 758 22.98 0.28 13.09
N ALA A 759 22.77 -1.01 13.34
CA ALA A 759 23.83 -1.98 13.58
C ALA A 759 24.85 -2.01 12.43
N HIS A 760 26.12 -2.19 12.80
CA HIS A 760 27.18 -2.35 11.81
C HIS A 760 27.12 -3.73 11.18
N GLY A 761 26.88 -4.77 11.98
CA GLY A 761 26.86 -6.18 11.55
C GLY A 761 27.94 -7.05 12.17
N ASP A 762 28.82 -6.48 12.99
CA ASP A 762 29.83 -7.21 13.77
C ASP A 762 29.40 -7.46 15.23
N GLU A 763 28.22 -6.99 15.62
CA GLU A 763 27.64 -7.25 16.93
C GLU A 763 27.03 -8.67 17.02
N GLY A 764 26.84 -9.15 18.25
CA GLY A 764 26.22 -10.43 18.56
C GLY A 764 24.69 -10.40 18.57
N VAL A 765 24.09 -11.59 18.65
CA VAL A 765 22.62 -11.75 18.73
C VAL A 765 22.08 -11.09 20.00
N GLU A 766 22.81 -11.21 21.11
CA GLU A 766 22.50 -10.59 22.40
C GLU A 766 22.59 -9.07 22.32
N ASP A 767 23.54 -8.52 21.58
CA ASP A 767 23.71 -7.07 21.42
C ASP A 767 22.54 -6.44 20.64
N TRP A 768 21.96 -7.17 19.68
CA TRP A 768 20.82 -6.71 18.89
C TRP A 768 19.46 -6.93 19.56
N TYR A 769 19.31 -8.10 20.19
CA TYR A 769 18.01 -8.58 20.65
C TYR A 769 17.88 -8.64 22.16
N GLY A 770 18.91 -8.30 22.92
CA GLY A 770 18.89 -8.23 24.37
C GLY A 770 19.64 -9.38 25.02
N HIS A 771 20.14 -9.12 26.22
CA HIS A 771 20.99 -10.05 26.97
C HIS A 771 20.17 -11.07 27.79
N GLU A 772 18.84 -11.00 27.78
CA GLU A 772 18.02 -11.98 28.49
C GLU A 772 17.89 -13.29 27.72
N THR A 773 18.37 -14.38 28.32
CA THR A 773 18.37 -15.72 27.70
C THR A 773 17.00 -16.18 27.21
N TRP A 774 15.93 -15.91 27.98
CA TRP A 774 14.56 -16.28 27.62
C TRP A 774 14.10 -15.66 26.29
N ARG A 775 14.57 -14.45 25.97
CA ARG A 775 14.18 -13.70 24.78
C ARG A 775 14.89 -14.28 23.55
N ILE A 776 16.18 -14.54 23.69
CA ILE A 776 17.00 -15.19 22.65
C ILE A 776 16.47 -16.60 22.35
N ASP A 777 16.19 -17.39 23.38
CA ASP A 777 15.64 -18.75 23.21
C ASP A 777 14.27 -18.73 22.53
N LYS A 778 13.41 -17.77 22.90
CA LYS A 778 12.11 -17.58 22.24
C LYS A 778 12.27 -17.18 20.78
N LEU A 779 13.19 -16.28 20.46
CA LEU A 779 13.47 -15.87 19.08
C LEU A 779 13.98 -17.05 18.23
N LYS A 780 14.91 -17.85 18.77
CA LYS A 780 15.41 -19.07 18.11
C LYS A 780 14.29 -20.10 17.87
N ALA A 781 13.45 -20.35 18.88
CA ALA A 781 12.31 -21.26 18.73
C ALA A 781 11.29 -20.78 17.69
N LEU A 782 11.02 -19.47 17.63
CA LEU A 782 10.14 -18.90 16.60
C LEU A 782 10.77 -18.95 15.22
N LYS A 783 12.10 -18.78 15.12
CA LYS A 783 12.80 -18.90 13.85
C LYS A 783 12.64 -20.31 13.29
N GLU A 784 12.82 -21.34 14.11
CA GLU A 784 12.60 -22.72 13.71
C GLU A 784 11.14 -23.02 13.32
N LYS A 785 10.17 -22.34 13.95
CA LYS A 785 8.74 -22.48 13.61
C LYS A 785 8.36 -21.83 12.28
N TYR A 786 8.84 -20.62 12.01
CA TYR A 786 8.36 -19.79 10.88
C TYR A 786 9.29 -19.78 9.67
N ASP A 787 10.57 -20.11 9.87
CA ASP A 787 11.59 -20.20 8.82
C ASP A 787 12.62 -21.29 9.18
N PRO A 788 12.22 -22.58 9.19
CA PRO A 788 13.07 -23.70 9.57
C PRO A 788 14.30 -23.89 8.68
N HIS A 789 14.28 -23.31 7.47
CA HIS A 789 15.38 -23.36 6.51
C HIS A 789 16.31 -22.14 6.60
N ASN A 790 16.08 -21.24 7.56
CA ASN A 790 16.85 -20.02 7.75
C ASN A 790 16.99 -19.19 6.45
N THR A 791 15.91 -19.10 5.67
CA THR A 791 15.88 -18.39 4.38
C THR A 791 16.10 -16.88 4.57
N LEU A 792 15.55 -16.32 5.65
CA LEU A 792 15.69 -14.92 6.03
C LEU A 792 16.90 -14.76 6.98
N ALA A 793 18.12 -14.86 6.46
CA ALA A 793 19.36 -14.89 7.26
C ALA A 793 20.34 -13.73 7.01
N PHE A 794 19.96 -12.72 6.24
CA PHE A 794 20.90 -11.69 5.79
C PHE A 794 20.90 -10.40 6.62
N TYR A 795 19.82 -10.09 7.34
CA TYR A 795 19.71 -8.86 8.12
C TYR A 795 19.67 -9.17 9.62
N ALA A 796 20.80 -8.98 10.31
CA ALA A 796 20.97 -9.26 11.74
C ALA A 796 20.34 -10.62 12.14
N PRO A 797 20.86 -11.73 11.59
CA PRO A 797 20.22 -13.02 11.71
C PRO A 797 20.23 -13.53 13.16
N ILE A 798 19.12 -14.12 13.60
CA ILE A 798 18.99 -14.78 14.92
C ILE A 798 19.82 -16.08 14.97
N MET A 799 19.97 -16.73 13.83
CA MET A 799 20.68 -18.00 13.66
C MET A 799 21.76 -17.84 12.59
N ASP A 800 22.97 -18.35 12.82
CA ASP A 800 24.05 -18.28 11.85
C ASP A 800 23.67 -18.92 10.50
N HIS A 801 24.20 -18.36 9.41
CA HIS A 801 23.91 -18.76 8.04
C HIS A 801 24.43 -20.18 7.67
N ASN A 802 25.29 -20.79 8.50
CA ASN A 802 25.95 -22.07 8.20
C ASN A 802 25.12 -23.32 8.57
N ARG A 803 23.78 -23.26 8.53
CA ARG A 803 22.91 -24.44 8.75
C ARG A 803 22.19 -24.89 7.50
#